data_AF-A0A9P5AGN9-F1
#
_entry.id   AF-A0A9P5AGN9-F1
#
_cell.length_a   1.000
_cell.length_b   1.000
_cell.length_c   1.000
_cell.angle_alpha   90.00
_cell.angle_beta   90.00
_cell.angle_gamma   90.00
#
_symmetry.space_group_name_H-M   'P 1'
#
loop_
_entity.id
_entity.type
_entity.pdbx_description
1 polymer ?
#
loop_
_entity_poly.entity_id
_entity_poly.type
_entity_poly.pdbx_seq_one_letter_code
_entity_poly.pdbx_strand_id
1 'polypeptide(L)'
;MKGFINLLAISSTIARVKDIDNAKSMGLDGFALNIGDATRDYVSQALSYIFPYAESVGFKLYISMDVYASGDACYHGAKSCHGPSDYQWIWDSYQGSSAYYQVKGRPLISTFSSGSFHNDTWIKWKKGLSNDMFFMPDFDETDGYYESADGWWSYWGPIVDGIFSWESAWPERKGFGGKYAGDVSIDVPVLAGAHKHDKLYMMGLSPLQYKNAYGAHVYRQGDLNLPKRMVNILNMDPQPDYVQFQTWNDGPEAHYIGNLWTEQNNDTEPYFYANQETWDHTGWQSLVSSVVNAYKAGQSASQMTPMNGDVLVGAAWYRTELSDVKCPYEGNGAYYNKPDGWDDDVNYLYYAIILNPSFGSGYTVTVSGSTEHTAPLNPGMNYGYGAGEIQIGAQRIIVRDPSGKIIYTATGGMCVSDGCPNYIYNGNYQVLPLKKGSEGPVCTQWPGMDHSACGYGICHSSGNGGNDTGGDDFTRVSCTNPGVTDTSKDAKFRWDSVYADQAWKWGVDQWNSNPFLGDLNFTEQFSNLFHGPEGIDCGTIENDNPCGSNVVQCNDVSYPGAYFVINSLESIYRVHFNFWDALDRAQNDINAQVTKLSGTFAPVKSSDFSVKLLLDIIGLGFSLSVSPMWNSALKGMPYFKANPNTLATVKDWVNPMVTNSITIAKDTLKDDSALSVENSISTRLNDSLMDCPSKAIVTIWQAEVVAMNQQLFNGSKQSNDLLFTAMTEGKMLETKHQDIGVATIQALVSKALFAELVPLAWQLSSSELGPVVINSEQGCGDKPDVKHMDSKNYKSSGVCVGSKMYYLIGCTGEARTCNLSHGSFSPGCTDNFFSSLPGLDGLTGSETAFGGLTREDIVNGAVNSFVGNGNANGWSMLDPASTVDGMDLVAEYNVTAPGVVMLPVCTASEAFSNWFSFTNGKAKSANYPCN
;
A
#
# COMPACT_ATOMS: atom_id res chain seq x y z
N MET A 1 13.13 8.08 28.27
CA MET A 1 11.66 8.15 28.21
C MET A 1 11.26 8.24 26.76
N LYS A 2 10.26 7.46 26.33
CA LYS A 2 10.05 7.11 24.92
C LYS A 2 8.54 7.27 24.58
N GLY A 3 8.22 7.95 23.49
CA GLY A 3 6.86 8.16 22.98
C GLY A 3 6.53 7.09 21.93
N PHE A 4 5.38 6.46 22.08
CA PHE A 4 4.94 5.36 21.22
C PHE A 4 3.59 5.64 20.59
N ILE A 5 3.25 4.94 19.52
CA ILE A 5 1.92 5.06 18.91
C ILE A 5 1.42 3.70 18.44
N ASN A 6 0.12 3.43 18.60
CA ASN A 6 -0.49 2.18 18.16
C ASN A 6 -0.63 2.12 16.63
N LEU A 7 -0.26 0.98 16.04
CA LEU A 7 -0.44 0.66 14.64
C LEU A 7 -1.29 -0.61 14.48
N LEU A 8 -2.37 -0.52 13.69
CA LEU A 8 -3.17 -1.66 13.23
C LEU A 8 -2.60 -2.20 11.91
N ALA A 9 -2.69 -3.52 11.72
CA ALA A 9 -1.98 -4.29 10.69
C ALA A 9 -2.05 -3.68 9.27
N ILE A 10 -0.89 -3.69 8.58
CA ILE A 10 -0.70 -3.14 7.23
C ILE A 10 -0.44 -4.28 6.25
N SER A 11 -0.97 -4.24 5.02
CA SER A 11 -0.80 -5.29 4.01
C SER A 11 0.32 -5.04 2.96
N SER A 12 0.63 -3.79 2.57
CA SER A 12 1.67 -3.50 1.55
C SER A 12 3.01 -2.99 2.12
N THR A 13 4.14 -3.29 1.47
CA THR A 13 5.49 -2.89 1.94
C THR A 13 5.71 -1.37 1.88
N ILE A 14 5.18 -0.71 0.84
CA ILE A 14 5.31 0.75 0.65
C ILE A 14 4.64 1.53 1.78
N ALA A 15 3.44 1.12 2.18
CA ALA A 15 2.70 1.73 3.28
C ALA A 15 3.48 1.64 4.61
N ARG A 16 4.03 0.46 4.91
CA ARG A 16 4.81 0.20 6.14
C ARG A 16 6.06 1.08 6.25
N VAL A 17 6.80 1.21 5.15
CA VAL A 17 8.00 2.06 5.07
C VAL A 17 7.61 3.52 5.31
N LYS A 18 6.57 3.99 4.62
CA LYS A 18 6.13 5.39 4.71
C LYS A 18 5.65 5.76 6.11
N ASP A 19 4.93 4.87 6.78
CA ASP A 19 4.46 5.08 8.14
C ASP A 19 5.61 5.19 9.15
N ILE A 20 6.60 4.30 9.08
CA ILE A 20 7.80 4.40 9.93
C ILE A 20 8.57 5.70 9.66
N ASP A 21 8.78 6.07 8.40
CA ASP A 21 9.50 7.28 8.04
C ASP A 21 8.80 8.54 8.57
N ASN A 22 7.48 8.63 8.36
CA ASN A 22 6.68 9.75 8.85
C ASN A 22 6.72 9.82 10.39
N ALA A 23 6.50 8.70 11.09
CA ALA A 23 6.51 8.64 12.55
C ALA A 23 7.88 9.01 13.13
N LYS A 24 8.96 8.48 12.54
CA LYS A 24 10.34 8.81 12.91
C LYS A 24 10.63 10.29 12.71
N SER A 25 10.17 10.88 11.61
CA SER A 25 10.35 12.31 11.33
C SER A 25 9.66 13.22 12.36
N MET A 26 8.55 12.75 12.95
CA MET A 26 7.85 13.44 14.04
C MET A 26 8.58 13.34 15.38
N GLY A 27 9.59 12.46 15.49
CA GLY A 27 10.34 12.22 16.72
C GLY A 27 9.78 11.11 17.60
N LEU A 28 8.83 10.31 17.10
CA LEU A 28 8.33 9.12 17.80
C LEU A 28 9.44 8.06 17.92
N ASP A 29 9.45 7.30 19.01
CA ASP A 29 10.49 6.29 19.26
C ASP A 29 10.17 4.94 18.62
N GLY A 30 8.88 4.65 18.44
CA GLY A 30 8.46 3.38 17.89
C GLY A 30 6.94 3.21 17.76
N PHE A 31 6.55 2.07 17.21
CA PHE A 31 5.16 1.61 17.16
C PHE A 31 4.85 0.52 18.18
N ALA A 32 3.67 0.62 18.76
CA ALA A 32 2.99 -0.48 19.44
C ALA A 32 2.12 -1.20 18.39
N LEU A 33 2.51 -2.41 18.00
CA LEU A 33 1.81 -3.16 16.97
C LEU A 33 0.61 -3.87 17.60
N ASN A 34 -0.60 -3.34 17.38
CA ASN A 34 -1.84 -3.98 17.83
C ASN A 34 -2.15 -5.17 16.91
N ILE A 35 -2.34 -6.34 17.52
CA ILE A 35 -2.61 -7.59 16.80
C ILE A 35 -3.82 -8.26 17.45
N GLY A 36 -4.95 -8.26 16.72
CA GLY A 36 -6.19 -8.95 17.11
C GLY A 36 -6.11 -10.45 16.90
N ASP A 37 -6.04 -10.92 15.66
CA ASP A 37 -5.92 -12.34 15.36
C ASP A 37 -4.49 -12.67 14.92
N ALA A 38 -3.68 -13.17 15.87
CA ALA A 38 -2.28 -13.54 15.64
C ALA A 38 -2.11 -14.76 14.71
N THR A 39 -3.19 -15.43 14.32
CA THR A 39 -3.15 -16.64 13.47
C THR A 39 -3.31 -16.35 11.98
N ARG A 40 -3.54 -15.09 11.60
CA ARG A 40 -3.74 -14.70 10.20
C ARG A 40 -2.42 -14.57 9.46
N ASP A 41 -2.37 -15.09 8.23
CA ASP A 41 -1.17 -15.06 7.40
C ASP A 41 -0.64 -13.64 7.16
N TYR A 42 -1.54 -12.66 7.00
CA TYR A 42 -1.14 -11.25 6.82
C TYR A 42 -0.38 -10.68 8.03
N VAL A 43 -0.59 -11.20 9.24
CA VAL A 43 0.18 -10.78 10.43
C VAL A 43 1.62 -11.25 10.30
N SER A 44 1.83 -12.53 9.96
CA SER A 44 3.18 -13.08 9.75
C SER A 44 3.94 -12.33 8.66
N GLN A 45 3.25 -12.00 7.56
CA GLN A 45 3.80 -11.18 6.48
C GLN A 45 4.10 -9.77 6.97
N ALA A 46 3.17 -9.08 7.62
CA ALA A 46 3.40 -7.71 8.09
C ALA A 46 4.62 -7.59 9.00
N LEU A 47 4.76 -8.53 9.94
CA LEU A 47 5.88 -8.54 10.86
C LEU A 47 7.22 -8.84 10.17
N SER A 48 7.25 -9.72 9.16
CA SER A 48 8.49 -10.07 8.45
C SER A 48 9.06 -8.91 7.63
N TYR A 49 8.23 -7.91 7.28
CA TYR A 49 8.67 -6.68 6.61
C TYR A 49 9.02 -5.56 7.58
N ILE A 50 8.13 -5.29 8.55
CA ILE A 50 8.24 -4.08 9.37
C ILE A 50 9.42 -4.15 10.34
N PHE A 51 9.74 -5.34 10.86
CA PHE A 51 10.89 -5.51 11.77
C PHE A 51 12.22 -5.23 11.06
N PRO A 52 12.60 -5.89 9.95
CA PRO A 52 13.85 -5.60 9.25
C PRO A 52 13.97 -4.14 8.79
N TYR A 53 12.88 -3.53 8.31
CA TYR A 53 12.92 -2.13 7.93
C TYR A 53 13.15 -1.22 9.14
N ALA A 54 12.44 -1.43 10.25
CA ALA A 54 12.65 -0.69 11.49
C ALA A 54 14.09 -0.84 12.02
N GLU A 55 14.72 -2.01 11.87
CA GLU A 55 16.15 -2.22 12.19
C GLU A 55 17.04 -1.33 11.33
N SER A 56 16.80 -1.30 10.02
CA SER A 56 17.61 -0.54 9.06
C SER A 56 17.59 0.97 9.34
N VAL A 57 16.49 1.49 9.88
CA VAL A 57 16.32 2.92 10.19
C VAL A 57 16.44 3.22 11.69
N GLY A 58 16.68 2.23 12.55
CA GLY A 58 16.79 2.40 13.99
C GLY A 58 15.49 2.80 14.70
N PHE A 59 14.33 2.57 14.08
CA PHE A 59 13.01 2.79 14.69
C PHE A 59 12.63 1.58 15.55
N LYS A 60 11.80 1.76 16.59
CA LYS A 60 11.46 0.67 17.52
C LYS A 60 10.06 0.14 17.32
N LEU A 61 9.85 -1.12 17.70
CA LEU A 61 8.57 -1.81 17.61
C LEU A 61 8.37 -2.63 18.89
N TYR A 62 7.15 -2.73 19.38
CA TYR A 62 6.77 -3.75 20.37
C TYR A 62 5.37 -4.26 20.09
N ILE A 63 5.05 -5.41 20.69
CA ILE A 63 3.77 -6.08 20.46
C ILE A 63 2.76 -5.63 21.51
N SER A 64 1.58 -5.19 21.03
CA SER A 64 0.38 -4.99 21.84
C SER A 64 -0.63 -6.08 21.49
N MET A 65 -0.83 -7.04 22.40
CA MET A 65 -1.72 -8.16 22.18
C MET A 65 -3.18 -7.73 22.41
N ASP A 66 -3.99 -7.72 21.37
CA ASP A 66 -5.42 -7.45 21.49
C ASP A 66 -6.16 -8.76 21.76
N VAL A 67 -6.04 -9.19 23.01
CA VAL A 67 -6.62 -10.47 23.46
C VAL A 67 -8.14 -10.44 23.45
N TYR A 68 -8.77 -9.26 23.52
CA TYR A 68 -10.20 -9.10 23.35
C TYR A 68 -10.63 -9.41 21.90
N ALA A 69 -10.01 -8.76 20.92
CA ALA A 69 -10.27 -9.02 19.50
C ALA A 69 -9.92 -10.46 19.10
N SER A 70 -8.87 -11.05 19.68
CA SER A 70 -8.54 -12.46 19.46
C SER A 70 -9.68 -13.39 19.91
N GLY A 71 -10.29 -13.10 21.07
CA GLY A 71 -11.42 -13.84 21.61
C GLY A 71 -12.68 -13.69 20.76
N ASP A 72 -12.96 -12.49 20.26
CA ASP A 72 -14.04 -12.22 19.32
C ASP A 72 -13.85 -12.99 18.00
N ALA A 73 -12.64 -12.94 17.43
CA ALA A 73 -12.30 -13.70 16.24
C ALA A 73 -12.51 -15.21 16.45
N CYS A 74 -12.08 -15.77 17.59
CA CYS A 74 -12.35 -17.15 17.95
C CYS A 74 -13.85 -17.46 18.05
N TYR A 75 -14.63 -16.59 18.69
CA TYR A 75 -16.09 -16.72 18.78
C TYR A 75 -16.74 -16.76 17.39
N HIS A 76 -16.17 -16.03 16.43
CA HIS A 76 -16.57 -16.02 15.02
C HIS A 76 -15.87 -17.08 14.15
N GLY A 77 -15.24 -18.09 14.75
CA GLY A 77 -14.72 -19.28 14.07
C GLY A 77 -13.27 -19.19 13.60
N ALA A 78 -12.52 -18.16 13.99
CA ALA A 78 -11.08 -18.09 13.77
C ALA A 78 -10.30 -19.04 14.69
N LYS A 79 -8.99 -19.18 14.45
CA LYS A 79 -8.12 -20.12 15.17
C LYS A 79 -7.47 -19.54 16.43
N SER A 80 -7.56 -18.23 16.65
CA SER A 80 -6.94 -17.55 17.80
C SER A 80 -7.75 -17.72 19.10
N CYS A 81 -7.81 -18.96 19.60
CA CYS A 81 -8.67 -19.34 20.73
C CYS A 81 -7.95 -19.56 22.06
N HIS A 82 -6.65 -19.29 22.16
CA HIS A 82 -5.81 -19.60 23.32
C HIS A 82 -5.29 -18.36 24.06
N GLY A 83 -5.94 -17.21 23.84
CA GLY A 83 -5.65 -15.94 24.48
C GLY A 83 -4.19 -15.51 24.24
N PRO A 84 -3.44 -15.08 25.27
CA PRO A 84 -2.06 -14.60 25.08
C PRO A 84 -1.10 -15.68 24.54
N SER A 85 -1.46 -16.98 24.63
CA SER A 85 -0.62 -18.06 24.09
C SER A 85 -0.56 -18.07 22.56
N ASP A 86 -1.56 -17.50 21.85
CA ASP A 86 -1.55 -17.47 20.38
C ASP A 86 -0.45 -16.57 19.80
N TYR A 87 0.13 -15.69 20.64
CA TYR A 87 1.18 -14.74 20.26
C TYR A 87 2.59 -15.28 20.47
N GLN A 88 2.75 -16.50 21.02
CA GLN A 88 4.05 -17.10 21.35
C GLN A 88 5.02 -17.12 20.15
N TRP A 89 4.52 -17.43 18.96
CA TRP A 89 5.36 -17.51 17.76
C TRP A 89 5.98 -16.14 17.39
N ILE A 90 5.28 -15.04 17.69
CA ILE A 90 5.78 -13.68 17.44
C ILE A 90 6.96 -13.40 18.37
N TRP A 91 6.83 -13.76 19.65
CA TRP A 91 7.92 -13.66 20.59
C TRP A 91 9.14 -14.47 20.12
N ASP A 92 8.93 -15.74 19.80
CA ASP A 92 10.01 -16.64 19.39
C ASP A 92 10.75 -16.11 18.14
N SER A 93 10.01 -15.47 17.23
CA SER A 93 10.55 -14.93 15.97
C SER A 93 11.30 -13.62 16.14
N TYR A 94 10.83 -12.71 16.99
CA TYR A 94 11.29 -11.30 16.97
C TYR A 94 11.95 -10.81 18.27
N GLN A 95 11.92 -11.55 19.38
CA GLN A 95 12.52 -11.11 20.66
C GLN A 95 13.99 -10.68 20.55
N GLY A 96 14.75 -11.26 19.61
CA GLY A 96 16.16 -10.95 19.37
C GLY A 96 16.40 -9.79 18.40
N SER A 97 15.36 -9.20 17.80
CA SER A 97 15.49 -8.10 16.86
C SER A 97 16.02 -6.85 17.55
N SER A 98 16.92 -6.14 16.88
CA SER A 98 17.45 -4.85 17.36
C SER A 98 16.40 -3.72 17.30
N ALA A 99 15.34 -3.89 16.51
CA ALA A 99 14.18 -3.01 16.46
C ALA A 99 13.19 -3.29 17.59
N TYR A 100 13.22 -4.47 18.22
CA TYR A 100 12.32 -4.77 19.32
C TYR A 100 12.63 -3.84 20.49
N TYR A 101 11.63 -3.09 20.93
CA TYR A 101 11.79 -2.11 21.98
C TYR A 101 12.04 -2.77 23.33
N GLN A 102 13.07 -2.30 24.02
CA GLN A 102 13.44 -2.81 25.34
C GLN A 102 13.28 -1.78 26.46
N VAL A 103 12.80 -2.26 27.61
CA VAL A 103 12.73 -1.56 28.90
C VAL A 103 13.57 -2.33 29.90
N LYS A 104 14.52 -1.64 30.57
CA LYS A 104 15.46 -2.26 31.51
C LYS A 104 16.14 -3.54 30.94
N GLY A 105 16.46 -3.51 29.63
CA GLY A 105 17.11 -4.62 28.90
C GLY A 105 16.19 -5.79 28.50
N ARG A 106 14.87 -5.69 28.73
CA ARG A 106 13.90 -6.75 28.41
C ARG A 106 12.92 -6.27 27.32
N PRO A 107 12.55 -7.10 26.33
CA PRO A 107 11.61 -6.71 25.27
C PRO A 107 10.21 -6.40 25.85
N LEU A 108 9.62 -5.28 25.45
CA LEU A 108 8.32 -4.81 25.97
C LEU A 108 7.15 -5.57 25.34
N ILE A 109 6.19 -6.02 26.14
CA ILE A 109 4.89 -6.50 25.65
C ILE A 109 3.79 -5.74 26.39
N SER A 110 2.80 -5.24 25.64
CA SER A 110 1.56 -4.67 26.17
C SER A 110 0.34 -5.45 25.68
N THR A 111 -0.84 -5.00 26.09
CA THR A 111 -2.13 -5.57 25.69
C THR A 111 -3.12 -4.45 25.39
N PHE A 112 -4.22 -4.80 24.72
CA PHE A 112 -5.48 -4.08 24.82
C PHE A 112 -6.41 -4.92 25.72
N SER A 113 -6.70 -4.41 26.92
CA SER A 113 -7.40 -5.12 28.01
C SER A 113 -6.72 -6.39 28.56
N SER A 114 -7.30 -6.91 29.65
CA SER A 114 -7.04 -8.25 30.21
C SER A 114 -7.74 -9.38 29.45
N GLY A 115 -8.62 -9.07 28.51
CA GLY A 115 -9.45 -10.06 27.80
C GLY A 115 -10.36 -10.86 28.72
N SER A 116 -10.69 -10.33 29.91
CA SER A 116 -11.39 -11.04 31.00
C SER A 116 -10.67 -12.29 31.53
N PHE A 117 -9.37 -12.46 31.26
CA PHE A 117 -8.58 -13.57 31.80
C PHE A 117 -8.14 -13.31 33.24
N HIS A 118 -8.04 -14.37 34.04
CA HIS A 118 -7.49 -14.30 35.41
C HIS A 118 -5.96 -14.27 35.45
N ASN A 119 -5.39 -13.87 36.60
CA ASN A 119 -3.94 -13.69 36.76
C ASN A 119 -3.14 -14.97 36.54
N ASP A 120 -3.71 -16.14 36.80
CA ASP A 120 -3.10 -17.46 36.60
C ASP A 120 -2.83 -17.77 35.11
N THR A 121 -3.73 -17.35 34.21
CA THR A 121 -3.51 -17.41 32.75
C THR A 121 -2.27 -16.64 32.35
N TRP A 122 -2.16 -15.39 32.82
CA TRP A 122 -1.00 -14.54 32.54
C TRP A 122 0.28 -15.08 33.17
N ILE A 123 0.24 -15.61 34.40
CA ILE A 123 1.38 -16.28 35.04
C ILE A 123 1.86 -17.46 34.20
N LYS A 124 0.93 -18.29 33.71
CA LYS A 124 1.25 -19.45 32.88
C LYS A 124 1.87 -19.02 31.54
N TRP A 125 1.31 -18.00 30.90
CA TRP A 125 1.84 -17.45 29.66
C TRP A 125 3.25 -16.85 29.84
N LYS A 126 3.47 -15.99 30.85
CA LYS A 126 4.80 -15.43 31.13
C LYS A 126 5.85 -16.50 31.36
N LYS A 127 5.49 -17.61 32.04
CA LYS A 127 6.37 -18.77 32.20
C LYS A 127 6.74 -19.44 30.88
N GLY A 128 5.82 -19.51 29.91
CA GLY A 128 6.09 -20.00 28.55
C GLY A 128 7.16 -19.16 27.84
N LEU A 129 7.19 -17.87 28.14
CA LEU A 129 8.18 -16.91 27.65
C LEU A 129 9.42 -16.78 28.56
N SER A 130 9.67 -17.75 29.44
CA SER A 130 10.76 -17.75 30.43
C SER A 130 10.79 -16.54 31.38
N ASN A 131 9.73 -15.74 31.42
CA ASN A 131 9.67 -14.43 32.08
C ASN A 131 10.71 -13.40 31.58
N ASP A 132 11.20 -13.51 30.35
CA ASP A 132 12.28 -12.63 29.84
C ASP A 132 11.80 -11.28 29.28
N MET A 133 10.48 -11.04 29.24
CA MET A 133 9.82 -9.83 28.73
C MET A 133 9.59 -8.77 29.81
N PHE A 134 9.53 -7.49 29.44
CA PHE A 134 8.96 -6.44 30.28
C PHE A 134 7.45 -6.35 30.00
N PHE A 135 6.61 -6.78 30.94
CA PHE A 135 5.16 -6.79 30.72
C PHE A 135 4.48 -5.52 31.25
N MET A 136 3.90 -4.73 30.35
CA MET A 136 3.20 -3.49 30.66
C MET A 136 1.80 -3.52 30.02
N PRO A 137 0.85 -4.30 30.57
CA PRO A 137 -0.48 -4.44 29.98
C PRO A 137 -1.36 -3.22 30.26
N ASP A 138 -2.38 -3.10 29.43
CA ASP A 138 -3.58 -2.32 29.72
C ASP A 138 -4.60 -3.23 30.41
N PHE A 139 -4.83 -3.02 31.70
CA PHE A 139 -5.84 -3.72 32.52
C PHE A 139 -6.77 -2.70 33.19
N ASP A 140 -6.93 -1.54 32.56
CA ASP A 140 -7.64 -0.42 33.16
C ASP A 140 -9.16 -0.63 33.28
N GLU A 141 -9.67 -1.68 32.64
CA GLU A 141 -11.05 -2.14 32.78
C GLU A 141 -11.30 -2.96 34.05
N THR A 142 -10.25 -3.32 34.81
CA THR A 142 -10.36 -4.18 35.98
C THR A 142 -10.64 -3.41 37.29
N ASP A 143 -11.48 -3.99 38.14
CA ASP A 143 -11.91 -3.36 39.41
C ASP A 143 -10.73 -2.94 40.31
N GLY A 144 -10.71 -1.67 40.71
CA GLY A 144 -9.70 -1.12 41.62
C GLY A 144 -8.44 -0.59 40.94
N TYR A 145 -8.35 -0.65 39.60
CA TYR A 145 -7.21 -0.14 38.83
C TYR A 145 -7.03 1.36 39.04
N TYR A 146 -8.05 2.17 38.76
CA TYR A 146 -7.98 3.62 38.79
C TYR A 146 -7.89 4.20 40.21
N GLU A 147 -8.35 3.47 41.22
CA GLU A 147 -8.15 3.80 42.63
C GLU A 147 -6.74 3.42 43.13
N SER A 148 -5.96 2.68 42.33
CA SER A 148 -4.73 2.03 42.78
C SER A 148 -4.97 1.23 44.06
N ALA A 149 -6.07 0.48 44.11
CA ALA A 149 -6.49 -0.23 45.31
C ALA A 149 -5.45 -1.27 45.76
N ASP A 150 -5.23 -1.40 47.07
CA ASP A 150 -4.28 -2.40 47.61
C ASP A 150 -4.65 -3.84 47.16
N GLY A 151 -5.95 -4.12 47.00
CA GLY A 151 -6.44 -5.40 46.48
C GLY A 151 -6.05 -5.65 45.01
N TRP A 152 -6.08 -4.61 44.18
CA TRP A 152 -5.65 -4.69 42.77
C TRP A 152 -4.16 -5.01 42.69
N TRP A 153 -3.33 -4.27 43.45
CA TRP A 153 -1.89 -4.51 43.50
C TRP A 153 -1.52 -5.87 44.10
N SER A 154 -2.29 -6.37 45.08
CA SER A 154 -2.08 -7.72 45.61
C SER A 154 -2.34 -8.81 44.56
N TYR A 155 -3.29 -8.60 43.64
CA TYR A 155 -3.71 -9.61 42.67
C TYR A 155 -2.93 -9.52 41.35
N TRP A 156 -2.75 -8.31 40.81
CA TRP A 156 -2.13 -8.04 39.52
C TRP A 156 -0.66 -7.58 39.62
N GLY A 157 -0.28 -6.91 40.71
CA GLY A 157 1.08 -6.38 40.91
C GLY A 157 2.22 -7.39 40.74
N PRO A 158 2.09 -8.66 41.17
CA PRO A 158 3.13 -9.68 40.96
C PRO A 158 3.36 -10.07 39.50
N ILE A 159 2.40 -9.84 38.60
CA ILE A 159 2.48 -10.30 37.21
C ILE A 159 2.88 -9.19 36.24
N VAL A 160 2.78 -7.92 36.64
CA VAL A 160 3.11 -6.77 35.80
C VAL A 160 4.49 -6.17 36.14
N ASP A 161 5.19 -5.67 35.14
CA ASP A 161 6.46 -4.91 35.28
C ASP A 161 6.21 -3.39 35.15
N GLY A 162 5.14 -3.00 34.48
CA GLY A 162 4.53 -1.68 34.42
C GLY A 162 3.04 -1.79 34.11
N ILE A 163 2.32 -0.67 34.03
CA ILE A 163 0.90 -0.64 33.63
C ILE A 163 0.64 0.48 32.63
N PHE A 164 -0.35 0.26 31.75
CA PHE A 164 -0.84 1.22 30.77
C PHE A 164 -2.33 1.49 31.02
N SER A 165 -2.79 2.72 30.76
CA SER A 165 -4.22 3.09 30.80
C SER A 165 -4.69 3.56 29.44
N TRP A 166 -5.46 2.72 28.74
CA TRP A 166 -6.04 3.05 27.44
C TRP A 166 -7.18 4.07 27.53
N GLU A 167 -8.17 3.80 28.38
CA GLU A 167 -9.44 4.53 28.49
C GLU A 167 -9.28 5.94 29.06
N SER A 168 -8.18 6.19 29.77
CA SER A 168 -7.82 7.50 30.36
C SER A 168 -7.67 8.63 29.33
N ALA A 169 -7.45 8.29 28.05
CA ALA A 169 -7.10 9.24 27.01
C ALA A 169 -8.22 10.22 26.62
N TRP A 170 -9.46 9.91 26.99
CA TRP A 170 -10.66 10.63 26.57
C TRP A 170 -11.59 10.97 27.74
N PRO A 171 -12.57 11.87 27.54
CA PRO A 171 -13.61 12.15 28.52
C PRO A 171 -14.41 10.91 28.96
N GLU A 172 -14.96 10.97 30.17
CA GLU A 172 -15.62 9.85 30.83
C GLU A 172 -16.80 9.35 30.00
N ARG A 173 -16.84 8.04 29.78
CA ARG A 173 -17.99 7.35 29.20
C ARG A 173 -18.18 6.02 29.93
N LYS A 174 -19.41 5.78 30.41
CA LYS A 174 -19.78 4.55 31.12
C LYS A 174 -18.84 4.19 32.30
N GLY A 175 -18.33 5.21 32.99
CA GLY A 175 -17.45 5.05 34.15
C GLY A 175 -15.95 4.95 33.84
N PHE A 176 -15.54 5.06 32.57
CA PHE A 176 -14.13 5.01 32.16
C PHE A 176 -13.71 6.32 31.51
N GLY A 177 -12.51 6.83 31.85
CA GLY A 177 -11.93 8.05 31.29
C GLY A 177 -11.88 9.26 32.22
N GLY A 178 -11.25 10.33 31.75
CA GLY A 178 -11.11 11.58 32.51
C GLY A 178 -12.43 12.36 32.59
N LYS A 179 -12.67 13.14 33.65
CA LYS A 179 -13.97 13.81 33.88
C LYS A 179 -14.34 14.85 32.83
N TYR A 180 -13.37 15.33 32.07
CA TYR A 180 -13.55 16.36 31.05
C TYR A 180 -12.37 16.31 30.06
N ALA A 181 -12.51 17.00 28.92
CA ALA A 181 -11.47 17.09 27.89
C ALA A 181 -10.12 17.54 28.47
N GLY A 182 -9.12 16.68 28.35
CA GLY A 182 -7.75 16.88 28.83
C GLY A 182 -7.50 16.50 30.28
N ASP A 183 -8.47 15.94 31.00
CA ASP A 183 -8.30 15.58 32.42
C ASP A 183 -7.28 14.45 32.62
N VAL A 184 -6.21 14.74 33.37
CA VAL A 184 -5.18 13.77 33.77
C VAL A 184 -5.34 13.33 35.23
N SER A 185 -6.37 13.80 35.94
CA SER A 185 -6.52 13.51 37.37
C SER A 185 -6.80 12.04 37.66
N ILE A 186 -7.42 11.33 36.72
CA ILE A 186 -7.65 9.89 36.78
C ILE A 186 -6.35 9.09 36.73
N ASP A 187 -5.31 9.62 36.08
CA ASP A 187 -4.00 8.98 35.95
C ASP A 187 -3.14 9.14 37.21
N VAL A 188 -3.38 10.17 38.04
CA VAL A 188 -2.51 10.51 39.17
C VAL A 188 -2.42 9.39 40.22
N PRO A 189 -3.54 8.77 40.68
CA PRO A 189 -3.46 7.65 41.62
C PRO A 189 -2.78 6.43 41.01
N VAL A 190 -2.99 6.18 39.72
CA VAL A 190 -2.41 5.04 38.98
C VAL A 190 -0.89 5.17 38.88
N LEU A 191 -0.40 6.34 38.46
CA LEU A 191 1.02 6.67 38.43
C LEU A 191 1.67 6.54 39.80
N ALA A 192 1.06 7.14 40.83
CA ALA A 192 1.57 7.07 42.20
C ALA A 192 1.59 5.62 42.73
N GLY A 193 0.56 4.84 42.41
CA GLY A 193 0.48 3.41 42.69
C GLY A 193 1.61 2.63 42.05
N ALA A 194 1.82 2.81 40.75
CA ALA A 194 2.88 2.15 40.01
C ALA A 194 4.25 2.43 40.64
N HIS A 195 4.56 3.71 40.90
CA HIS A 195 5.82 4.11 41.53
C HIS A 195 5.98 3.58 42.95
N LYS A 196 4.91 3.56 43.76
CA LYS A 196 4.90 2.95 45.11
C LYS A 196 5.26 1.46 45.09
N HIS A 197 4.99 0.77 43.97
CA HIS A 197 5.27 -0.65 43.77
C HIS A 197 6.47 -0.92 42.86
N ASP A 198 7.35 0.08 42.64
CA ASP A 198 8.54 0.00 41.78
C ASP A 198 8.26 -0.38 40.31
N LYS A 199 7.06 -0.04 39.82
CA LYS A 199 6.57 -0.27 38.45
C LYS A 199 6.59 1.04 37.64
N LEU A 200 6.56 0.90 36.32
CA LEU A 200 6.48 2.04 35.40
C LEU A 200 5.05 2.27 34.91
N TYR A 201 4.72 3.51 34.59
CA TYR A 201 3.41 3.90 34.08
C TYR A 201 3.49 4.45 32.65
N MET A 202 2.65 3.91 31.77
CA MET A 202 2.40 4.45 30.43
C MET A 202 1.02 5.09 30.40
N MET A 203 0.96 6.32 29.89
CA MET A 203 -0.28 7.10 29.78
C MET A 203 -0.74 7.20 28.32
N GLY A 204 -2.05 7.09 28.08
CA GLY A 204 -2.66 7.31 26.76
C GLY A 204 -2.81 8.80 26.40
N LEU A 205 -2.64 9.15 25.13
CA LEU A 205 -2.88 10.48 24.55
C LEU A 205 -3.64 10.32 23.23
N SER A 206 -4.80 10.95 23.09
CA SER A 206 -5.64 10.82 21.90
C SER A 206 -6.46 12.08 21.64
N PRO A 207 -6.89 12.37 20.39
CA PRO A 207 -7.76 13.49 20.11
C PRO A 207 -9.20 13.25 20.57
N LEU A 208 -9.94 12.38 19.89
CA LEU A 208 -11.33 11.98 20.17
C LEU A 208 -11.42 10.46 20.15
N GLN A 209 -12.60 9.90 20.41
CA GLN A 209 -12.94 8.55 19.95
C GLN A 209 -14.30 8.62 19.24
N TYR A 210 -14.38 8.26 17.97
CA TYR A 210 -15.64 8.13 17.26
C TYR A 210 -15.65 6.83 16.47
N LYS A 211 -16.55 5.92 16.84
CA LYS A 211 -16.71 4.61 16.19
C LYS A 211 -18.16 4.41 15.85
N ASN A 212 -18.44 4.25 14.57
CA ASN A 212 -19.74 3.85 14.07
C ASN A 212 -19.56 2.71 13.07
N ALA A 213 -19.12 1.56 13.57
CA ALA A 213 -18.82 0.36 12.78
C ALA A 213 -18.74 -0.86 13.71
N TYR A 214 -18.86 -2.06 13.13
CA TYR A 214 -18.68 -3.32 13.86
C TYR A 214 -19.65 -3.48 15.05
N GLY A 215 -20.86 -2.95 14.91
CA GLY A 215 -21.88 -2.95 15.97
C GLY A 215 -21.66 -1.93 17.09
N ALA A 216 -20.54 -1.20 17.09
CA ALA A 216 -20.27 -0.10 18.02
C ALA A 216 -20.70 1.25 17.44
N HIS A 217 -21.25 2.10 18.31
CA HIS A 217 -21.83 3.41 18.01
C HIS A 217 -21.51 4.36 19.18
N VAL A 218 -20.28 4.87 19.19
CA VAL A 218 -19.65 5.55 20.32
C VAL A 218 -19.05 6.87 19.87
N TYR A 219 -19.22 7.90 20.71
CA TYR A 219 -18.55 9.17 20.58
C TYR A 219 -18.03 9.65 21.94
N ARG A 220 -16.73 9.91 22.02
CA ARG A 220 -16.06 10.59 23.13
C ARG A 220 -15.41 11.84 22.56
N GLN A 221 -15.78 12.96 23.13
CA GLN A 221 -15.56 14.28 22.56
C GLN A 221 -14.07 14.60 22.39
N GLY A 222 -13.72 15.14 21.22
CA GLY A 222 -12.35 15.57 20.95
C GLY A 222 -12.06 17.03 21.20
N ASP A 223 -13.06 17.90 21.05
CA ASP A 223 -13.05 19.37 21.21
C ASP A 223 -11.66 19.97 21.42
N LEU A 224 -11.26 20.16 22.68
CA LEU A 224 -9.91 20.59 23.08
C LEU A 224 -9.17 19.51 23.87
N ASN A 225 -9.61 18.26 23.80
CA ASN A 225 -9.03 17.13 24.54
C ASN A 225 -7.55 16.97 24.21
N LEU A 226 -7.19 16.93 22.92
CA LEU A 226 -5.80 16.79 22.48
C LEU A 226 -4.87 17.87 23.07
N PRO A 227 -5.07 19.18 22.80
CA PRO A 227 -4.13 20.19 23.29
C PRO A 227 -4.16 20.33 24.82
N LYS A 228 -5.33 20.17 25.48
CA LYS A 228 -5.40 20.24 26.94
C LYS A 228 -4.67 19.06 27.58
N ARG A 229 -4.85 17.84 27.08
CA ARG A 229 -4.15 16.66 27.60
C ARG A 229 -2.64 16.79 27.40
N MET A 230 -2.19 17.26 26.23
CA MET A 230 -0.76 17.56 26.00
C MET A 230 -0.19 18.51 27.06
N VAL A 231 -0.88 19.62 27.34
CA VAL A 231 -0.44 20.61 28.34
C VAL A 231 -0.44 20.00 29.74
N ASN A 232 -1.49 19.25 30.09
CA ASN A 232 -1.64 18.68 31.41
C ASN A 232 -0.60 17.58 31.67
N ILE A 233 -0.29 16.73 30.69
CA ILE A 233 0.79 15.73 30.74
C ILE A 233 2.13 16.40 31.04
N LEU A 234 2.47 17.47 30.32
CA LEU A 234 3.73 18.20 30.53
C LEU A 234 3.81 18.83 31.93
N ASN A 235 2.67 19.15 32.55
CA ASN A 235 2.58 19.77 33.87
C ASN A 235 2.48 18.75 35.02
N MET A 236 2.41 17.45 34.74
CA MET A 236 2.41 16.43 35.80
C MET A 236 3.75 16.41 36.52
N ASP A 237 3.71 16.20 37.84
CA ASP A 237 4.89 16.02 38.69
C ASP A 237 4.67 14.81 39.63
N PRO A 238 5.37 13.69 39.42
CA PRO A 238 6.27 13.43 38.30
C PRO A 238 5.51 13.33 36.96
N GLN A 239 6.19 13.58 35.84
CA GLN A 239 5.67 13.21 34.52
C GLN A 239 5.55 11.67 34.42
N PRO A 240 4.62 11.14 33.61
CA PRO A 240 4.52 9.69 33.38
C PRO A 240 5.85 9.13 32.82
N ASP A 241 6.10 7.83 32.96
CA ASP A 241 7.34 7.24 32.43
C ASP A 241 7.32 7.13 30.90
N TYR A 242 6.13 6.87 30.36
CA TYR A 242 5.85 6.75 28.92
C TYR A 242 4.52 7.43 28.57
N VAL A 243 4.45 7.93 27.33
CA VAL A 243 3.20 8.39 26.72
C VAL A 243 3.01 7.63 25.41
N GLN A 244 1.86 6.99 25.25
CA GLN A 244 1.46 6.35 24.03
C GLN A 244 0.36 7.17 23.36
N PHE A 245 0.62 7.64 22.14
CA PHE A 245 -0.40 8.23 21.31
C PHE A 245 -1.34 7.14 20.78
N GLN A 246 -2.64 7.39 20.82
CA GLN A 246 -3.68 6.52 20.28
C GLN A 246 -4.41 7.33 19.20
N THR A 247 -4.23 7.06 17.90
CA THR A 247 -3.45 5.99 17.23
C THR A 247 -2.72 6.53 16.01
N TRP A 248 -1.91 5.69 15.34
CA TRP A 248 -1.30 6.04 14.06
C TRP A 248 -2.31 5.88 12.93
N ASN A 249 -3.06 4.79 12.88
CA ASN A 249 -3.91 4.43 11.75
C ASN A 249 -5.22 3.70 12.13
N ASP A 250 -5.77 3.95 13.33
CA ASP A 250 -7.10 3.42 13.66
C ASP A 250 -8.21 4.29 13.06
N GLY A 251 -8.45 4.05 11.77
CA GLY A 251 -9.52 4.68 11.00
C GLY A 251 -10.91 4.45 11.61
N PRO A 252 -11.34 3.20 11.87
CA PRO A 252 -12.68 2.90 12.39
C PRO A 252 -13.03 3.58 13.72
N GLU A 253 -12.05 4.01 14.51
CA GLU A 253 -12.30 4.77 15.74
C GLU A 253 -11.97 6.28 15.62
N ALA A 254 -11.57 6.73 14.43
CA ALA A 254 -11.39 8.12 14.03
C ALA A 254 -10.32 8.92 14.82
N HIS A 255 -9.45 8.24 15.57
CA HIS A 255 -8.46 8.90 16.43
C HIS A 255 -7.02 8.76 15.95
N TYR A 256 -6.87 8.45 14.66
CA TYR A 256 -5.58 8.37 13.97
C TYR A 256 -4.97 9.74 13.68
N ILE A 257 -3.64 9.79 13.54
CA ILE A 257 -2.89 10.97 13.05
C ILE A 257 -1.95 10.65 11.88
N GLY A 258 -1.80 9.37 11.52
CA GLY A 258 -0.98 8.87 10.43
C GLY A 258 -1.79 8.68 9.15
N ASN A 259 -1.22 7.94 8.20
CA ASN A 259 -1.90 7.66 6.94
C ASN A 259 -2.92 6.53 7.13
N LEU A 260 -4.08 6.65 6.47
CA LEU A 260 -4.95 5.52 6.20
C LEU A 260 -4.68 4.97 4.81
N TRP A 261 -4.58 3.65 4.70
CA TRP A 261 -4.39 2.97 3.43
C TRP A 261 -5.61 2.10 3.14
N THR A 262 -6.12 2.14 1.91
CA THR A 262 -7.33 1.37 1.53
C THR A 262 -7.16 -0.13 1.80
N GLU A 263 -5.94 -0.64 1.68
CA GLU A 263 -5.62 -2.05 1.91
C GLU A 263 -5.53 -2.42 3.41
N GLN A 264 -5.58 -1.46 4.33
CA GLN A 264 -5.67 -1.71 5.79
C GLN A 264 -7.11 -2.00 6.22
N ASN A 265 -8.10 -1.34 5.60
CA ASN A 265 -9.50 -1.54 5.88
C ASN A 265 -10.35 -1.12 4.68
N ASN A 266 -11.09 -2.07 4.11
CA ASN A 266 -12.00 -1.87 2.99
C ASN A 266 -13.48 -2.06 3.38
N ASP A 267 -13.78 -2.08 4.68
CA ASP A 267 -15.15 -2.24 5.17
C ASP A 267 -15.99 -0.99 4.89
N THR A 268 -17.21 -1.22 4.42
CA THR A 268 -18.10 -0.15 3.94
C THR A 268 -18.47 0.87 5.02
N GLU A 269 -18.80 0.40 6.23
CA GLU A 269 -19.24 1.27 7.34
C GLU A 269 -18.18 2.31 7.74
N PRO A 270 -16.94 1.92 8.14
CA PRO A 270 -15.93 2.89 8.51
C PRO A 270 -15.49 3.78 7.33
N TYR A 271 -15.53 3.29 6.08
CA TYR A 271 -15.08 4.08 4.93
C TYR A 271 -15.83 5.41 4.76
N PHE A 272 -17.09 5.53 5.22
CA PHE A 272 -17.85 6.78 5.18
C PHE A 272 -17.21 7.93 5.98
N TYR A 273 -16.50 7.61 7.06
CA TYR A 273 -15.91 8.58 7.97
C TYR A 273 -14.40 8.39 8.21
N ALA A 274 -13.78 7.35 7.63
CA ALA A 274 -12.38 7.01 7.85
C ALA A 274 -11.71 6.60 6.54
N ASN A 275 -11.22 7.59 5.80
CA ASN A 275 -10.40 7.40 4.60
C ASN A 275 -9.44 8.59 4.41
N GLN A 276 -8.32 8.35 3.75
CA GLN A 276 -7.28 9.38 3.57
C GLN A 276 -7.71 10.52 2.65
N GLU A 277 -8.61 10.26 1.70
CA GLU A 277 -9.03 11.25 0.69
C GLU A 277 -9.90 12.36 1.27
N THR A 278 -10.78 12.00 2.22
CA THR A 278 -11.80 12.90 2.78
C THR A 278 -11.52 13.27 4.23
N TRP A 279 -10.90 12.37 5.01
CA TRP A 279 -10.76 12.49 6.46
C TRP A 279 -9.28 12.52 6.89
N ASP A 280 -8.44 13.22 6.15
CA ASP A 280 -7.02 13.33 6.50
C ASP A 280 -6.82 13.99 7.88
N HIS A 281 -6.18 13.27 8.82
CA HIS A 281 -5.87 13.74 10.17
C HIS A 281 -4.41 14.17 10.36
N THR A 282 -3.60 14.16 9.30
CA THR A 282 -2.18 14.50 9.37
C THR A 282 -1.92 15.94 9.85
N GLY A 283 -2.93 16.82 9.79
CA GLY A 283 -2.84 18.18 10.32
C GLY A 283 -2.42 18.26 11.80
N TRP A 284 -2.78 17.26 12.62
CA TRP A 284 -2.37 17.22 14.03
C TRP A 284 -0.89 16.85 14.25
N GLN A 285 -0.21 16.26 13.27
CA GLN A 285 1.16 15.72 13.44
C GLN A 285 2.17 16.77 13.92
N SER A 286 2.06 18.03 13.46
CA SER A 286 2.98 19.11 13.87
C SER A 286 2.86 19.48 15.36
N LEU A 287 1.64 19.37 15.92
CA LEU A 287 1.38 19.56 17.34
C LEU A 287 1.98 18.40 18.15
N VAL A 288 1.75 17.17 17.68
CA VAL A 288 2.26 15.93 18.30
C VAL A 288 3.79 15.93 18.32
N SER A 289 4.44 16.28 17.20
CA SER A 289 5.89 16.33 17.11
C SER A 289 6.50 17.31 18.12
N SER A 290 5.85 18.47 18.32
CA SER A 290 6.33 19.48 19.27
C SER A 290 6.15 19.04 20.73
N VAL A 291 5.05 18.36 21.09
CA VAL A 291 4.86 17.84 22.46
C VAL A 291 5.81 16.69 22.76
N VAL A 292 6.09 15.82 21.78
CA VAL A 292 7.07 14.73 21.92
C VAL A 292 8.44 15.30 22.26
N ASN A 293 8.87 16.37 21.56
CA ASN A 293 10.13 17.04 21.86
C ASN A 293 10.14 17.69 23.25
N ALA A 294 9.07 18.42 23.61
CA ALA A 294 8.97 19.07 24.91
C ALA A 294 8.95 18.07 26.08
N TYR A 295 8.20 16.98 25.95
CA TYR A 295 8.15 15.89 26.92
C TYR A 295 9.54 15.28 27.14
N LYS A 296 10.23 14.92 26.05
CA LYS A 296 11.60 14.36 26.12
C LYS A 296 12.60 15.32 26.75
N ALA A 297 12.38 16.62 26.60
CA ALA A 297 13.24 17.67 27.15
C ALA A 297 12.84 18.11 28.57
N GLY A 298 11.77 17.56 29.16
CA GLY A 298 11.23 18.02 30.45
C GLY A 298 10.75 19.47 30.42
N GLN A 299 10.26 19.93 29.28
CA GLN A 299 9.80 21.30 29.05
C GLN A 299 8.30 21.44 29.29
N SER A 300 7.89 22.63 29.74
CA SER A 300 6.48 23.00 29.85
C SER A 300 5.87 23.36 28.50
N ALA A 301 4.53 23.43 28.46
CA ALA A 301 3.80 23.85 27.26
C ALA A 301 4.19 25.24 26.72
N SER A 302 4.60 26.16 27.61
CA SER A 302 5.06 27.51 27.24
C SER A 302 6.40 27.53 26.49
N GLN A 303 7.14 26.42 26.54
CA GLN A 303 8.47 26.27 25.94
C GLN A 303 8.43 25.43 24.65
N MET A 304 7.26 24.91 24.28
CA MET A 304 7.09 24.13 23.06
C MET A 304 7.48 24.95 21.82
N THR A 305 8.22 24.32 20.91
CA THR A 305 8.72 24.94 19.68
C THR A 305 8.30 24.12 18.46
N PRO A 306 8.01 24.76 17.31
CA PRO A 306 7.89 24.07 16.02
C PRO A 306 9.16 23.31 15.65
N MET A 307 9.03 22.03 15.27
CA MET A 307 10.17 21.18 14.92
C MET A 307 10.80 21.49 13.55
N ASN A 308 10.06 22.19 12.69
CA ASN A 308 10.52 22.61 11.35
C ASN A 308 11.25 23.98 11.35
N GLY A 309 11.41 24.62 12.51
CA GLY A 309 12.07 25.92 12.65
C GLY A 309 11.20 27.12 12.24
N ASP A 310 9.92 26.92 11.96
CA ASP A 310 9.00 28.01 11.62
C ASP A 310 8.69 28.93 12.81
N VAL A 311 8.08 30.08 12.50
CA VAL A 311 7.50 30.99 13.50
C VAL A 311 6.46 30.27 14.34
N LEU A 312 5.63 29.45 13.69
CA LEU A 312 4.57 28.69 14.33
C LEU A 312 4.17 27.48 13.48
N VAL A 313 3.53 26.51 14.14
CA VAL A 313 2.76 25.40 13.52
C VAL A 313 1.41 25.29 14.20
N GLY A 314 0.44 24.65 13.56
CA GLY A 314 -0.87 24.46 14.17
C GLY A 314 -1.84 23.67 13.30
N ALA A 315 -3.00 23.40 13.87
CA ALA A 315 -4.11 22.75 13.20
C ALA A 315 -5.44 23.38 13.63
N ALA A 316 -6.43 23.28 12.76
CA ALA A 316 -7.83 23.58 13.04
C ALA A 316 -8.67 22.33 12.82
N TRP A 317 -9.76 22.15 13.56
CA TRP A 317 -10.67 21.03 13.31
C TRP A 317 -12.12 21.38 13.63
N TYR A 318 -13.04 20.71 12.93
CA TYR A 318 -14.49 20.94 13.01
C TYR A 318 -15.25 19.72 12.49
N ARG A 319 -16.49 19.51 12.95
CA ARG A 319 -17.39 18.50 12.38
C ARG A 319 -18.10 19.06 11.18
N THR A 320 -18.50 18.20 10.26
CA THR A 320 -19.09 18.65 8.98
C THR A 320 -20.60 18.86 9.05
N GLU A 321 -21.23 18.61 10.18
CA GLU A 321 -22.69 18.67 10.37
C GLU A 321 -23.03 19.64 11.50
N LEU A 322 -24.08 20.45 11.36
CA LEU A 322 -24.51 21.36 12.44
C LEU A 322 -25.03 20.61 13.68
N SER A 323 -25.01 21.26 14.84
CA SER A 323 -25.41 20.64 16.12
C SER A 323 -26.87 20.15 16.13
N ASP A 324 -27.77 20.80 15.39
CA ASP A 324 -29.20 20.50 15.29
C ASP A 324 -29.58 19.65 14.06
N VAL A 325 -28.58 19.09 13.37
CA VAL A 325 -28.79 18.25 12.19
C VAL A 325 -29.72 17.07 12.49
N LYS A 326 -30.51 16.69 11.48
CA LYS A 326 -31.32 15.46 11.51
C LYS A 326 -30.94 14.58 10.34
N CYS A 327 -30.41 13.41 10.64
CA CYS A 327 -30.04 12.46 9.59
C CYS A 327 -31.28 11.72 9.08
N PRO A 328 -31.37 11.46 7.76
CA PRO A 328 -32.58 10.95 7.12
C PRO A 328 -32.99 9.54 7.56
N TYR A 329 -32.08 8.75 8.13
CA TYR A 329 -32.32 7.36 8.56
C TYR A 329 -32.32 7.18 10.07
N GLU A 330 -32.43 8.26 10.83
CA GLU A 330 -32.63 8.15 12.27
C GLU A 330 -33.83 7.25 12.58
N GLY A 331 -33.62 6.26 13.44
CA GLY A 331 -34.57 5.20 13.76
C GLY A 331 -34.35 3.88 13.02
N ASN A 332 -33.55 3.85 11.94
CA ASN A 332 -33.31 2.64 11.13
C ASN A 332 -32.16 1.76 11.64
N GLY A 333 -32.08 1.57 12.96
CA GLY A 333 -31.02 0.79 13.61
C GLY A 333 -29.92 1.66 14.19
N ALA A 334 -29.04 1.04 14.99
CA ALA A 334 -28.07 1.75 15.82
C ALA A 334 -27.07 2.59 14.99
N TYR A 335 -26.67 2.11 13.81
CA TYR A 335 -25.71 2.78 12.92
C TYR A 335 -26.18 4.16 12.42
N TYR A 336 -27.48 4.35 12.23
CA TYR A 336 -28.05 5.62 11.73
C TYR A 336 -28.55 6.54 12.84
N ASN A 337 -28.51 6.08 14.09
CA ASN A 337 -28.87 6.89 15.24
C ASN A 337 -27.67 7.69 15.73
N LYS A 338 -27.95 8.70 16.55
CA LYS A 338 -26.89 9.41 17.27
C LYS A 338 -26.04 8.40 18.06
N PRO A 339 -24.71 8.47 17.96
CA PRO A 339 -23.84 7.62 18.77
C PRO A 339 -23.98 7.96 20.26
N ASP A 340 -23.67 6.99 21.10
CA ASP A 340 -23.61 7.19 22.55
C ASP A 340 -22.52 8.23 22.89
N GLY A 341 -22.92 9.35 23.50
CA GLY A 341 -22.08 10.51 23.78
C GLY A 341 -22.31 11.74 22.87
N TRP A 342 -23.21 11.66 21.87
CA TRP A 342 -23.48 12.75 20.93
C TRP A 342 -24.01 14.03 21.58
N ASP A 343 -24.91 13.93 22.56
CA ASP A 343 -25.64 15.08 23.11
C ASP A 343 -24.79 15.97 24.04
N ASP A 344 -23.57 15.55 24.40
CA ASP A 344 -22.66 16.36 25.20
C ASP A 344 -21.97 17.47 24.36
N ASP A 345 -22.11 17.45 23.03
CA ASP A 345 -21.28 18.16 22.04
C ASP A 345 -21.67 19.63 21.82
N VAL A 346 -20.65 20.49 21.64
CA VAL A 346 -20.81 21.83 21.08
C VAL A 346 -19.99 21.95 19.80
N ASN A 347 -20.63 22.31 18.68
CA ASN A 347 -19.95 22.27 17.39
C ASN A 347 -19.27 23.61 17.01
N TYR A 348 -18.02 23.76 17.45
CA TYR A 348 -17.19 24.93 17.13
C TYR A 348 -16.05 24.61 16.16
N LEU A 349 -15.46 25.68 15.60
CA LEU A 349 -14.17 25.60 14.92
C LEU A 349 -13.08 25.67 15.98
N TYR A 350 -12.42 24.54 16.22
CA TYR A 350 -11.36 24.37 17.22
C TYR A 350 -9.98 24.62 16.60
N TYR A 351 -9.01 25.01 17.43
CA TYR A 351 -7.63 25.15 17.00
C TYR A 351 -6.62 24.88 18.11
N ALA A 352 -5.41 24.54 17.68
CA ALA A 352 -4.20 24.63 18.48
C ALA A 352 -3.02 25.15 17.64
N ILE A 353 -2.23 26.04 18.22
CA ILE A 353 -1.10 26.72 17.58
C ILE A 353 0.08 26.77 18.56
N ILE A 354 1.25 26.37 18.08
CA ILE A 354 2.51 26.47 18.82
C ILE A 354 3.29 27.64 18.25
N LEU A 355 3.38 28.73 19.01
CA LEU A 355 4.19 29.88 18.66
C LEU A 355 5.61 29.67 19.20
N ASN A 356 6.60 29.75 18.33
CA ASN A 356 7.99 29.59 18.72
C ASN A 356 8.38 30.66 19.78
N PRO A 357 8.86 30.27 20.98
CA PRO A 357 9.14 31.21 22.08
C PRO A 357 10.22 32.26 21.78
N SER A 358 11.02 32.06 20.73
CA SER A 358 11.97 33.09 20.26
C SER A 358 11.28 34.32 19.64
N PHE A 359 9.98 34.22 19.33
CA PHE A 359 9.16 35.31 18.85
C PHE A 359 8.37 35.92 20.02
N GLY A 360 8.35 37.25 20.11
CA GLY A 360 7.70 37.98 21.19
C GLY A 360 6.16 38.00 21.09
N SER A 361 5.54 38.85 21.91
CA SER A 361 4.08 39.07 21.92
C SER A 361 3.58 39.84 20.70
N GLY A 362 2.25 39.79 20.46
CA GLY A 362 1.57 40.63 19.47
C GLY A 362 1.04 39.86 18.25
N TYR A 363 1.30 38.56 18.18
CA TYR A 363 0.63 37.67 17.24
C TYR A 363 -0.83 37.45 17.67
N THR A 364 -1.72 37.31 16.71
CA THR A 364 -3.16 37.09 16.97
C THR A 364 -3.72 36.04 16.05
N VAL A 365 -4.63 35.23 16.56
CA VAL A 365 -5.44 34.28 15.77
C VAL A 365 -6.86 34.82 15.64
N THR A 366 -7.40 34.80 14.43
CA THR A 366 -8.80 35.08 14.12
C THR A 366 -9.47 33.80 13.65
N VAL A 367 -10.55 33.40 14.32
CA VAL A 367 -11.30 32.17 14.06
C VAL A 367 -12.67 32.53 13.52
N SER A 368 -13.02 31.97 12.36
CA SER A 368 -14.36 32.11 11.79
C SER A 368 -15.41 31.34 12.60
N GLY A 369 -16.65 31.84 12.58
CA GLY A 369 -17.83 31.24 13.18
C GLY A 369 -19.04 32.12 12.86
N SER A 370 -20.15 31.97 13.59
CA SER A 370 -21.27 32.94 13.51
C SER A 370 -20.82 34.37 13.84
N THR A 371 -19.80 34.51 14.70
CA THR A 371 -19.07 35.76 14.94
C THR A 371 -17.56 35.50 14.85
N GLU A 372 -16.83 36.36 14.14
CA GLU A 372 -15.36 36.27 14.15
C GLU A 372 -14.81 36.52 15.56
N HIS A 373 -13.97 35.62 16.04
CA HIS A 373 -13.28 35.75 17.32
C HIS A 373 -11.80 36.00 17.10
N THR A 374 -11.22 37.02 17.72
CA THR A 374 -9.78 37.25 17.70
C THR A 374 -9.19 37.13 19.10
N ALA A 375 -8.13 36.32 19.23
CA ALA A 375 -7.40 36.09 20.47
C ALA A 375 -5.90 36.35 20.29
N PRO A 376 -5.20 36.84 21.32
CA PRO A 376 -3.75 36.93 21.30
C PRO A 376 -3.10 35.54 21.38
N LEU A 377 -1.96 35.36 20.72
CA LEU A 377 -1.12 34.18 20.85
C LEU A 377 0.06 34.48 21.80
N ASN A 378 0.31 33.55 22.72
CA ASN A 378 1.45 33.56 23.63
C ASN A 378 2.53 32.58 23.15
N PRO A 379 3.80 32.77 23.54
CA PRO A 379 4.85 31.76 23.36
C PRO A 379 4.42 30.34 23.81
N GLY A 380 4.76 29.34 23.01
CA GLY A 380 4.42 27.94 23.25
C GLY A 380 3.02 27.56 22.74
N MET A 381 2.40 26.59 23.40
CA MET A 381 1.07 26.06 23.05
C MET A 381 -0.06 27.06 23.33
N ASN A 382 -0.90 27.27 22.33
CA ASN A 382 -2.17 28.01 22.40
C ASN A 382 -3.27 27.12 21.84
N TYR A 383 -4.48 27.21 22.38
CA TYR A 383 -5.63 26.49 21.87
C TYR A 383 -6.91 27.23 22.22
N GLY A 384 -7.96 26.99 21.45
CA GLY A 384 -9.26 27.64 21.65
C GLY A 384 -10.27 27.27 20.58
N TYR A 385 -11.36 28.03 20.53
CA TYR A 385 -12.45 27.85 19.58
C TYR A 385 -13.06 29.20 19.18
N GLY A 386 -13.88 29.19 18.12
CA GLY A 386 -14.57 30.40 17.61
C GLY A 386 -15.65 30.94 18.55
N ALA A 387 -16.06 32.21 18.36
CA ALA A 387 -17.19 32.79 19.08
C ALA A 387 -18.50 32.37 18.39
N GLY A 388 -19.09 31.28 18.87
CA GLY A 388 -20.34 30.73 18.35
C GLY A 388 -20.12 29.60 17.33
N GLU A 389 -21.18 28.84 17.07
CA GLU A 389 -21.13 27.59 16.29
C GLU A 389 -20.64 27.82 14.87
N ILE A 390 -20.06 26.76 14.29
CA ILE A 390 -19.68 26.75 12.88
C ILE A 390 -20.91 27.03 11.99
N GLN A 391 -20.66 27.59 10.81
CA GLN A 391 -21.70 27.95 9.85
C GLN A 391 -21.55 27.11 8.59
N ILE A 392 -22.64 26.94 7.85
CA ILE A 392 -22.65 26.25 6.55
C ILE A 392 -21.54 26.80 5.65
N GLY A 393 -20.83 25.90 4.98
CA GLY A 393 -19.75 26.24 4.05
C GLY A 393 -18.35 26.18 4.66
N ALA A 394 -17.46 27.02 4.14
CA ALA A 394 -16.03 26.95 4.41
C ALA A 394 -15.66 27.51 5.79
N GLN A 395 -14.84 26.76 6.52
CA GLN A 395 -14.25 27.20 7.77
C GLN A 395 -12.89 27.85 7.54
N ARG A 396 -12.50 28.77 8.42
CA ARG A 396 -11.24 29.50 8.29
C ARG A 396 -10.66 29.96 9.62
N ILE A 397 -9.34 29.82 9.75
CA ILE A 397 -8.53 30.44 10.80
C ILE A 397 -7.43 31.25 10.14
N ILE A 398 -7.13 32.44 10.68
CA ILE A 398 -6.07 33.32 10.19
C ILE A 398 -5.17 33.71 11.35
N VAL A 399 -3.86 33.61 11.17
CA VAL A 399 -2.87 34.15 12.12
C VAL A 399 -2.20 35.40 11.54
N ARG A 400 -2.13 36.45 12.36
CA ARG A 400 -1.45 37.70 12.04
C ARG A 400 -0.21 37.89 12.88
N ASP A 401 0.80 38.50 12.28
CA ASP A 401 1.98 38.99 12.98
C ASP A 401 1.70 40.34 13.68
N PRO A 402 2.63 40.85 14.50
CA PRO A 402 2.46 42.13 15.20
C PRO A 402 2.27 43.36 14.29
N SER A 403 2.56 43.27 12.98
CA SER A 403 2.29 44.33 12.01
C SER A 403 0.86 44.28 11.45
N GLY A 404 0.08 43.26 11.81
CA GLY A 404 -1.26 42.99 11.30
C GLY A 404 -1.28 42.20 9.99
N LYS A 405 -0.12 41.75 9.48
CA LYS A 405 -0.02 40.98 8.25
C LYS A 405 -0.43 39.53 8.51
N ILE A 406 -1.25 38.96 7.61
CA ILE A 406 -1.59 37.55 7.62
C ILE A 406 -0.35 36.73 7.24
N ILE A 407 0.06 35.84 8.14
CA ILE A 407 1.24 34.97 7.95
C ILE A 407 0.86 33.50 7.78
N TYR A 408 -0.28 33.08 8.33
CA TYR A 408 -0.77 31.72 8.19
C TYR A 408 -2.30 31.67 8.10
N THR A 409 -2.81 30.67 7.41
CA THR A 409 -4.26 30.39 7.26
C THR A 409 -4.51 28.88 7.35
N ALA A 410 -5.61 28.47 7.99
CA ALA A 410 -6.15 27.11 7.89
C ALA A 410 -7.55 27.21 7.30
N THR A 411 -7.77 26.56 6.16
CA THR A 411 -9.03 26.48 5.42
C THR A 411 -8.94 25.31 4.42
N GLY A 412 -10.06 24.88 3.84
CA GLY A 412 -10.16 23.65 3.04
C GLY A 412 -11.10 22.64 3.69
N GLY A 413 -10.82 21.35 3.47
CA GLY A 413 -11.67 20.25 3.95
C GLY A 413 -13.05 20.23 3.32
N MET A 414 -13.93 19.38 3.85
CA MET A 414 -15.33 19.32 3.44
C MET A 414 -16.13 20.50 4.00
N CYS A 415 -17.04 21.04 3.20
CA CYS A 415 -17.91 22.11 3.65
C CYS A 415 -18.82 21.66 4.79
N VAL A 416 -19.07 22.54 5.76
CA VAL A 416 -20.11 22.30 6.77
C VAL A 416 -21.47 22.29 6.08
N SER A 417 -22.28 21.28 6.40
CA SER A 417 -23.59 21.01 5.83
C SER A 417 -24.68 21.23 6.88
N ASP A 418 -25.84 21.72 6.45
CA ASP A 418 -27.08 21.77 7.24
C ASP A 418 -27.90 20.46 7.18
N GLY A 419 -27.45 19.48 6.39
CA GLY A 419 -27.90 18.08 6.42
C GLY A 419 -26.78 17.10 6.81
N CYS A 420 -27.09 15.80 6.86
CA CYS A 420 -26.09 14.73 7.10
C CYS A 420 -25.58 14.15 5.78
N PRO A 421 -24.44 14.63 5.24
CA PRO A 421 -23.96 14.23 3.93
C PRO A 421 -23.45 12.79 3.85
N ASN A 422 -23.11 12.20 4.99
CA ASN A 422 -22.74 10.79 5.11
C ASN A 422 -23.93 9.90 5.51
N TYR A 423 -25.14 10.45 5.60
CA TYR A 423 -26.37 9.79 6.05
C TYR A 423 -26.35 9.25 7.50
N ILE A 424 -25.26 9.52 8.23
CA ILE A 424 -25.02 9.13 9.62
C ILE A 424 -24.71 10.37 10.45
N TYR A 425 -24.86 10.28 11.76
CA TYR A 425 -24.40 11.31 12.69
C TYR A 425 -22.87 11.22 12.81
N ASN A 426 -22.16 12.00 12.00
CA ASN A 426 -20.72 11.84 11.87
C ASN A 426 -19.97 12.64 12.94
N GLY A 427 -19.40 11.92 13.91
CA GLY A 427 -18.57 12.48 14.98
C GLY A 427 -17.11 12.70 14.59
N ASN A 428 -16.67 12.29 13.39
CA ASN A 428 -15.30 12.53 12.94
C ASN A 428 -15.07 14.01 12.57
N TYR A 429 -13.83 14.47 12.72
CA TYR A 429 -13.44 15.84 12.39
C TYR A 429 -12.75 15.94 11.04
N GLN A 430 -12.98 17.06 10.36
CA GLN A 430 -12.04 17.57 9.37
C GLN A 430 -10.86 18.22 10.09
N VAL A 431 -9.62 17.80 9.79
CA VAL A 431 -8.41 18.33 10.44
C VAL A 431 -7.56 19.09 9.43
N LEU A 432 -7.54 20.42 9.57
CA LEU A 432 -6.87 21.32 8.64
C LEU A 432 -5.51 21.76 9.18
N PRO A 433 -4.39 21.49 8.48
CA PRO A 433 -3.10 22.05 8.87
C PRO A 433 -3.07 23.55 8.64
N LEU A 434 -2.39 24.26 9.52
CA LEU A 434 -2.13 25.68 9.36
C LEU A 434 -1.01 25.90 8.32
N LYS A 435 -1.33 26.54 7.20
CA LYS A 435 -0.41 26.76 6.06
C LYS A 435 0.07 28.20 6.00
N LYS A 436 1.30 28.41 5.50
CA LYS A 436 1.87 29.75 5.31
C LYS A 436 1.07 30.52 4.26
N GLY A 437 0.80 31.79 4.54
CA GLY A 437 0.15 32.70 3.62
C GLY A 437 -1.29 33.04 3.98
N SER A 438 -1.93 33.77 3.07
CA SER A 438 -3.30 34.26 3.19
C SER A 438 -4.16 33.59 2.14
N GLU A 439 -5.09 32.76 2.59
CA GLU A 439 -6.07 32.11 1.71
C GLU A 439 -7.49 32.56 2.07
N GLY A 440 -8.34 32.66 1.04
CA GLY A 440 -9.78 32.88 1.25
C GLY A 440 -10.44 31.64 1.84
N PRO A 441 -11.64 31.76 2.44
CA PRO A 441 -12.35 30.59 2.95
C PRO A 441 -12.73 29.68 1.78
N VAL A 442 -12.20 28.47 1.75
CA VAL A 442 -12.47 27.44 0.72
C VAL A 442 -12.84 26.13 1.38
N CYS A 443 -13.65 25.33 0.71
CA CYS A 443 -13.98 23.96 1.09
C CYS A 443 -14.45 23.17 -0.12
N THR A 444 -14.32 21.86 -0.05
CA THR A 444 -14.84 20.91 -1.03
C THR A 444 -16.32 20.69 -0.74
N GLN A 445 -17.15 20.94 -1.75
CA GLN A 445 -18.57 20.64 -1.65
C GLN A 445 -18.78 19.13 -1.55
N TRP A 446 -19.77 18.73 -0.76
CA TRP A 446 -20.23 17.35 -0.80
C TRP A 446 -20.68 17.02 -2.22
N PRO A 447 -20.36 15.82 -2.74
CA PRO A 447 -20.94 15.34 -4.00
C PRO A 447 -22.45 15.53 -3.96
N GLY A 448 -23.06 15.99 -5.07
CA GLY A 448 -24.47 16.41 -5.10
C GLY A 448 -25.40 15.40 -4.44
N MET A 449 -26.05 15.81 -3.34
CA MET A 449 -26.91 14.97 -2.52
C MET A 449 -28.34 14.98 -3.07
N ASP A 450 -28.83 13.80 -3.45
CA ASP A 450 -30.25 13.56 -3.72
C ASP A 450 -30.96 13.28 -2.38
N HIS A 451 -31.86 14.17 -1.98
CA HIS A 451 -32.59 14.11 -0.71
C HIS A 451 -33.74 13.07 -0.68
N SER A 452 -33.81 12.11 -1.61
CA SER A 452 -35.00 11.25 -1.78
C SER A 452 -34.80 9.72 -1.80
N ALA A 453 -33.58 9.18 -1.66
CA ALA A 453 -33.36 7.73 -1.83
C ALA A 453 -32.54 7.09 -0.70
N CYS A 454 -33.19 6.45 0.27
CA CYS A 454 -32.73 5.11 0.70
C CYS A 454 -33.93 4.25 1.12
N GLY A 455 -34.00 3.06 0.54
CA GLY A 455 -34.51 1.88 1.20
C GLY A 455 -33.33 0.93 1.45
N TYR A 456 -33.18 0.48 2.70
CA TYR A 456 -32.33 -0.62 3.15
C TYR A 456 -30.93 -0.76 2.50
N GLY A 457 -29.95 -0.06 3.05
CA GLY A 457 -28.60 -0.62 3.23
C GLY A 457 -27.49 -0.24 2.24
N ILE A 458 -27.71 0.60 1.23
CA ILE A 458 -26.63 1.13 0.37
C ILE A 458 -26.96 2.57 -0.04
N CYS A 459 -26.03 3.51 0.19
CA CYS A 459 -26.15 4.90 -0.27
C CYS A 459 -25.19 5.16 -1.43
N HIS A 460 -25.69 5.35 -2.66
CA HIS A 460 -24.96 6.01 -3.74
C HIS A 460 -25.85 7.00 -4.50
N SER A 461 -25.21 8.05 -5.00
CA SER A 461 -25.78 9.21 -5.70
C SER A 461 -26.67 8.81 -6.90
N SER A 462 -27.97 9.11 -6.84
CA SER A 462 -28.87 8.97 -7.99
C SER A 462 -29.21 10.31 -8.62
N GLY A 463 -29.08 10.36 -9.96
CA GLY A 463 -29.70 11.38 -10.78
C GLY A 463 -31.20 11.10 -10.94
N ASN A 464 -31.98 12.18 -10.98
CA ASN A 464 -33.44 12.21 -11.13
C ASN A 464 -34.04 11.19 -12.10
N GLY A 465 -35.05 10.45 -11.63
CA GLY A 465 -35.90 9.60 -12.46
C GLY A 465 -37.22 9.17 -11.80
N GLY A 466 -38.07 10.10 -11.39
CA GLY A 466 -39.53 9.93 -11.31
C GLY A 466 -40.11 8.94 -10.26
N ASN A 467 -40.88 9.49 -9.31
CA ASN A 467 -41.75 8.81 -8.35
C ASN A 467 -42.43 7.53 -8.88
N ASP A 468 -42.21 6.39 -8.22
CA ASP A 468 -43.26 5.40 -7.93
C ASP A 468 -42.92 4.54 -6.70
N THR A 469 -43.90 4.34 -5.83
CA THR A 469 -43.78 3.83 -4.45
C THR A 469 -43.63 2.30 -4.36
N GLY A 470 -42.56 1.74 -4.91
CA GLY A 470 -42.15 0.36 -4.64
C GLY A 470 -40.68 0.17 -4.99
N GLY A 471 -39.88 -0.35 -4.05
CA GLY A 471 -38.42 -0.32 -4.05
C GLY A 471 -37.70 -0.56 -5.39
N ASP A 472 -36.62 0.19 -5.59
CA ASP A 472 -35.76 0.15 -6.77
C ASP A 472 -34.89 -1.12 -6.81
N ASP A 473 -34.93 -1.84 -7.92
CA ASP A 473 -34.19 -3.08 -8.18
C ASP A 473 -33.87 -3.17 -9.69
N PHE A 474 -32.78 -3.83 -10.08
CA PHE A 474 -32.34 -3.99 -11.47
C PHE A 474 -33.43 -4.60 -12.38
N THR A 475 -34.35 -5.37 -11.80
CA THR A 475 -35.47 -6.00 -12.50
C THR A 475 -36.53 -5.02 -13.02
N ARG A 476 -36.50 -3.76 -12.57
CA ARG A 476 -37.49 -2.71 -12.90
C ARG A 476 -36.99 -1.70 -13.93
N VAL A 477 -35.72 -1.79 -14.32
CA VAL A 477 -35.11 -0.88 -15.31
C VAL A 477 -35.34 -1.40 -16.72
N SER A 478 -35.75 -0.52 -17.63
CA SER A 478 -35.95 -0.86 -19.04
C SER A 478 -34.80 -0.37 -19.92
N CYS A 479 -34.70 -0.92 -21.14
CA CYS A 479 -33.71 -0.49 -22.14
C CYS A 479 -33.90 0.94 -22.66
N THR A 480 -34.99 1.62 -22.28
CA THR A 480 -35.18 3.05 -22.57
C THR A 480 -34.55 3.97 -21.52
N ASN A 481 -33.91 3.40 -20.48
CA ASN A 481 -33.22 4.19 -19.45
C ASN A 481 -32.14 5.08 -20.09
N PRO A 482 -31.99 6.36 -19.66
CA PRO A 482 -30.96 7.26 -20.16
C PRO A 482 -29.53 6.71 -20.09
N GLY A 483 -29.16 5.92 -19.07
CA GLY A 483 -27.82 5.33 -19.02
C GLY A 483 -27.57 4.27 -20.10
N VAL A 484 -28.63 3.66 -20.63
CA VAL A 484 -28.57 2.75 -21.78
C VAL A 484 -28.53 3.53 -23.09
N THR A 485 -29.40 4.54 -23.24
CA THR A 485 -29.66 5.20 -24.53
C THR A 485 -28.78 6.42 -24.82
N ASP A 486 -28.23 7.08 -23.79
CA ASP A 486 -27.36 8.24 -23.91
C ASP A 486 -25.89 7.87 -23.67
N THR A 487 -25.18 7.61 -24.76
CA THR A 487 -23.76 7.24 -24.73
C THR A 487 -22.83 8.42 -24.40
N SER A 488 -23.35 9.65 -24.25
CA SER A 488 -22.54 10.81 -23.84
C SER A 488 -22.32 10.87 -22.31
N LYS A 489 -23.07 10.08 -21.54
CA LYS A 489 -22.92 9.99 -20.09
C LYS A 489 -21.67 9.22 -19.70
N ASP A 490 -21.07 9.58 -18.57
CA ASP A 490 -19.92 8.87 -18.03
C ASP A 490 -20.28 7.42 -17.66
N ALA A 491 -19.28 6.54 -17.72
CA ALA A 491 -19.52 5.11 -17.57
C ALA A 491 -20.06 4.72 -16.18
N LYS A 492 -19.68 5.46 -15.13
CA LYS A 492 -20.19 5.24 -13.77
C LYS A 492 -21.68 5.55 -13.69
N PHE A 493 -22.10 6.72 -14.19
CA PHE A 493 -23.52 7.05 -14.27
C PHE A 493 -24.29 5.98 -15.04
N ARG A 494 -23.78 5.55 -16.18
CA ARG A 494 -24.45 4.54 -17.01
C ARG A 494 -24.60 3.22 -16.24
N TRP A 495 -23.53 2.76 -15.60
CA TRP A 495 -23.49 1.52 -14.80
C TRP A 495 -24.45 1.54 -13.62
N ASP A 496 -24.42 2.63 -12.85
CA ASP A 496 -25.23 2.79 -11.65
C ASP A 496 -26.72 2.93 -12.00
N SER A 497 -27.06 3.63 -13.10
CA SER A 497 -28.44 3.88 -13.54
C SER A 497 -29.24 2.62 -13.93
N VAL A 498 -28.56 1.50 -14.15
CA VAL A 498 -29.15 0.21 -14.49
C VAL A 498 -28.97 -0.84 -13.39
N TYR A 499 -28.46 -0.44 -12.23
CA TYR A 499 -28.18 -1.32 -11.09
C TYR A 499 -27.32 -2.55 -11.48
N ALA A 500 -26.31 -2.34 -12.32
CA ALA A 500 -25.46 -3.43 -12.84
C ALA A 500 -24.75 -4.22 -11.72
N ASP A 501 -24.35 -3.57 -10.62
CA ASP A 501 -23.81 -4.24 -9.44
C ASP A 501 -24.80 -5.23 -8.80
N GLN A 502 -26.09 -4.88 -8.74
CA GLN A 502 -27.13 -5.76 -8.20
C GLN A 502 -27.37 -6.95 -9.12
N ALA A 503 -27.42 -6.71 -10.44
CA ALA A 503 -27.54 -7.76 -11.44
C ALA A 503 -26.35 -8.75 -11.36
N TRP A 504 -25.13 -8.26 -11.21
CA TRP A 504 -23.95 -9.10 -10.99
C TRP A 504 -24.07 -9.95 -9.72
N LYS A 505 -24.34 -9.32 -8.56
CA LYS A 505 -24.44 -10.02 -7.28
C LYS A 505 -25.53 -11.10 -7.31
N TRP A 506 -26.71 -10.77 -7.83
CA TRP A 506 -27.79 -11.73 -7.99
C TRP A 506 -27.40 -12.90 -8.89
N GLY A 507 -26.78 -12.64 -10.05
CA GLY A 507 -26.34 -13.69 -10.97
C GLY A 507 -25.27 -14.60 -10.35
N VAL A 508 -24.32 -14.03 -9.60
CA VAL A 508 -23.31 -14.78 -8.85
C VAL A 508 -23.95 -15.63 -7.74
N ASP A 509 -24.94 -15.10 -7.02
CA ASP A 509 -25.67 -15.86 -6.00
C ASP A 509 -26.45 -17.04 -6.59
N GLN A 510 -27.04 -16.86 -7.77
CA GLN A 510 -27.70 -17.95 -8.50
C GLN A 510 -26.69 -19.02 -8.94
N TRP A 511 -25.53 -18.60 -9.48
CA TRP A 511 -24.44 -19.52 -9.80
C TRP A 511 -23.97 -20.30 -8.57
N ASN A 512 -23.69 -19.62 -7.45
CA ASN A 512 -23.23 -20.25 -6.21
C ASN A 512 -24.26 -21.23 -5.64
N SER A 513 -25.55 -20.94 -5.82
CA SER A 513 -26.64 -21.79 -5.35
C SER A 513 -26.79 -23.07 -6.18
N ASN A 514 -26.46 -23.02 -7.48
CA ASN A 514 -26.59 -24.15 -8.39
C ASN A 514 -25.61 -24.04 -9.57
N PRO A 515 -24.31 -24.32 -9.35
CA PRO A 515 -23.29 -24.18 -10.39
C PRO A 515 -23.43 -25.30 -11.43
N PHE A 516 -23.03 -25.00 -12.67
CA PHE A 516 -23.10 -25.93 -13.82
C PHE A 516 -24.53 -26.37 -14.17
N LEU A 517 -25.52 -25.49 -13.97
CA LEU A 517 -26.89 -25.79 -14.31
C LEU A 517 -27.04 -25.96 -15.82
N GLY A 518 -27.38 -27.18 -16.24
CA GLY A 518 -27.50 -27.54 -17.66
C GLY A 518 -26.15 -27.73 -18.35
N ASP A 519 -25.10 -28.10 -17.60
CA ASP A 519 -23.72 -28.28 -18.08
C ASP A 519 -23.07 -26.99 -18.64
N LEU A 520 -23.65 -25.83 -18.33
CA LEU A 520 -23.13 -24.51 -18.71
C LEU A 520 -21.98 -24.08 -17.81
N ASN A 521 -20.94 -23.46 -18.37
CA ASN A 521 -19.92 -22.80 -17.56
C ASN A 521 -20.46 -21.51 -16.91
N PHE A 522 -19.64 -20.83 -16.11
CA PHE A 522 -20.07 -19.65 -15.35
C PHE A 522 -20.65 -18.53 -16.22
N THR A 523 -19.95 -18.11 -17.28
CA THR A 523 -20.41 -16.98 -18.11
C THR A 523 -21.59 -17.36 -19.00
N GLU A 524 -21.65 -18.60 -19.46
CA GLU A 524 -22.82 -19.14 -20.18
C GLU A 524 -24.05 -19.18 -19.27
N GLN A 525 -23.90 -19.70 -18.05
CA GLN A 525 -24.98 -19.75 -17.07
C GLN A 525 -25.40 -18.34 -16.66
N PHE A 526 -24.45 -17.42 -16.45
CA PHE A 526 -24.75 -16.02 -16.14
C PHE A 526 -25.58 -15.37 -17.26
N SER A 527 -25.19 -15.55 -18.53
CA SER A 527 -25.96 -15.08 -19.67
C SER A 527 -27.37 -15.70 -19.69
N ASN A 528 -27.45 -17.02 -19.52
CA ASN A 528 -28.71 -17.77 -19.53
C ASN A 528 -29.68 -17.34 -18.42
N LEU A 529 -29.19 -17.03 -17.22
CA LEU A 529 -30.01 -16.52 -16.09
C LEU A 529 -30.79 -15.24 -16.44
N PHE A 530 -30.25 -14.45 -17.36
CA PHE A 530 -30.87 -13.22 -17.85
C PHE A 530 -31.53 -13.37 -19.22
N HIS A 531 -31.74 -14.59 -19.71
CA HIS A 531 -32.20 -14.87 -21.08
C HIS A 531 -31.34 -14.19 -22.15
N GLY A 532 -30.03 -14.08 -21.87
CA GLY A 532 -29.02 -13.53 -22.77
C GLY A 532 -28.65 -14.47 -23.91
N PRO A 533 -27.74 -14.04 -24.79
CA PRO A 533 -27.23 -14.87 -25.88
C PRO A 533 -26.62 -16.20 -25.40
N GLU A 534 -26.81 -17.26 -26.20
CA GLU A 534 -26.25 -18.58 -25.95
C GLU A 534 -24.75 -18.63 -26.29
N GLY A 535 -23.99 -19.47 -25.57
CA GLY A 535 -22.58 -19.78 -25.88
C GLY A 535 -21.56 -18.71 -25.46
N ILE A 536 -21.90 -17.77 -24.58
CA ILE A 536 -20.97 -16.76 -24.03
C ILE A 536 -19.99 -17.43 -23.06
N ASP A 537 -19.01 -18.16 -23.60
CA ASP A 537 -17.92 -18.77 -22.84
C ASP A 537 -16.67 -17.88 -22.86
N CYS A 538 -16.53 -17.00 -21.87
CA CYS A 538 -15.35 -16.15 -21.78
C CYS A 538 -14.13 -16.88 -21.17
N GLY A 539 -14.32 -18.09 -20.63
CA GLY A 539 -13.23 -18.92 -20.11
C GLY A 539 -12.38 -19.55 -21.20
N THR A 540 -12.95 -19.78 -22.39
CA THR A 540 -12.26 -20.44 -23.50
C THR A 540 -11.70 -19.45 -24.52
N ILE A 541 -10.39 -19.40 -24.72
CA ILE A 541 -9.77 -18.60 -25.78
C ILE A 541 -9.75 -19.41 -27.08
N GLU A 542 -10.55 -19.01 -28.07
CA GLU A 542 -10.55 -19.60 -29.41
C GLU A 542 -11.05 -18.62 -30.48
N ASN A 543 -10.75 -18.93 -31.75
CA ASN A 543 -11.27 -18.17 -32.88
C ASN A 543 -12.80 -18.33 -32.95
N ASP A 544 -13.50 -17.23 -33.27
CA ASP A 544 -14.96 -17.20 -33.41
C ASP A 544 -15.74 -17.57 -32.13
N ASN A 545 -15.12 -17.46 -30.94
CA ASN A 545 -15.83 -17.63 -29.66
C ASN A 545 -16.96 -16.59 -29.55
N PRO A 546 -18.20 -16.99 -29.23
CA PRO A 546 -19.31 -16.04 -29.07
C PRO A 546 -19.03 -14.93 -28.04
N CYS A 547 -18.29 -15.21 -26.95
CA CYS A 547 -17.79 -14.17 -26.05
C CYS A 547 -16.83 -13.25 -26.80
N GLY A 548 -17.22 -11.97 -26.94
CA GLY A 548 -16.42 -10.96 -27.64
C GLY A 548 -16.59 -10.91 -29.16
N SER A 549 -17.41 -11.80 -29.76
CA SER A 549 -17.70 -11.79 -31.20
C SER A 549 -18.79 -10.80 -31.60
N ASN A 550 -19.73 -10.47 -30.71
CA ASN A 550 -20.80 -9.49 -30.96
C ASN A 550 -21.06 -8.66 -29.71
N VAL A 551 -21.37 -7.38 -29.88
CA VAL A 551 -21.82 -6.53 -28.78
C VAL A 551 -23.25 -6.94 -28.40
N VAL A 552 -23.43 -7.58 -27.24
CA VAL A 552 -24.77 -7.89 -26.70
C VAL A 552 -25.58 -6.59 -26.62
N GLN A 553 -26.79 -6.56 -27.14
CA GLN A 553 -27.68 -5.40 -27.06
C GLN A 553 -28.56 -5.49 -25.81
N CYS A 554 -29.08 -4.36 -25.36
CA CYS A 554 -29.95 -4.34 -24.18
C CYS A 554 -31.21 -5.23 -24.35
N ASN A 555 -31.76 -5.30 -25.56
CA ASN A 555 -32.94 -6.13 -25.84
C ASN A 555 -32.61 -7.63 -25.99
N ASP A 556 -31.33 -8.01 -25.96
CA ASP A 556 -30.91 -9.40 -26.01
C ASP A 556 -30.92 -10.06 -24.63
N VAL A 557 -31.19 -9.30 -23.56
CA VAL A 557 -31.27 -9.76 -22.17
C VAL A 557 -32.54 -9.25 -21.50
N SER A 558 -32.88 -9.84 -20.36
CA SER A 558 -34.08 -9.48 -19.58
C SER A 558 -33.99 -8.12 -18.92
N TYR A 559 -32.79 -7.71 -18.51
CA TYR A 559 -32.56 -6.49 -17.76
C TYR A 559 -31.28 -5.77 -18.20
N PRO A 560 -31.29 -4.43 -18.33
CA PRO A 560 -30.14 -3.65 -18.78
C PRO A 560 -28.88 -3.82 -17.91
N GLY A 561 -29.02 -4.08 -16.61
CA GLY A 561 -27.89 -4.35 -15.72
C GLY A 561 -27.09 -5.58 -16.16
N ALA A 562 -27.76 -6.64 -16.62
CA ALA A 562 -27.10 -7.84 -17.15
C ALA A 562 -26.39 -7.55 -18.49
N TYR A 563 -26.98 -6.71 -19.35
CA TYR A 563 -26.37 -6.26 -20.60
C TYR A 563 -25.02 -5.58 -20.34
N PHE A 564 -24.94 -4.72 -19.32
CA PHE A 564 -23.71 -4.00 -18.94
C PHE A 564 -22.63 -4.94 -18.41
N VAL A 565 -23.03 -5.89 -17.56
CA VAL A 565 -22.13 -6.89 -17.01
C VAL A 565 -21.56 -7.79 -18.10
N ILE A 566 -22.41 -8.35 -18.97
CA ILE A 566 -21.98 -9.26 -20.05
C ILE A 566 -21.01 -8.55 -20.99
N ASN A 567 -21.30 -7.31 -21.41
CA ASN A 567 -20.37 -6.53 -22.25
C ASN A 567 -19.05 -6.23 -21.56
N SER A 568 -19.06 -6.09 -20.23
CA SER A 568 -17.83 -5.87 -19.45
C SER A 568 -16.97 -7.14 -19.37
N LEU A 569 -17.61 -8.31 -19.21
CA LEU A 569 -16.95 -9.63 -19.30
C LEU A 569 -16.33 -9.85 -20.69
N GLU A 570 -17.07 -9.52 -21.76
CA GLU A 570 -16.58 -9.59 -23.14
C GLU A 570 -15.43 -8.61 -23.40
N SER A 571 -15.45 -7.44 -22.78
CA SER A 571 -14.38 -6.44 -22.88
C SER A 571 -13.07 -6.98 -22.30
N ILE A 572 -13.14 -7.63 -21.13
CA ILE A 572 -11.99 -8.31 -20.51
C ILE A 572 -11.50 -9.44 -21.41
N TYR A 573 -12.42 -10.29 -21.90
CA TYR A 573 -12.09 -11.39 -22.81
C TYR A 573 -11.33 -10.89 -24.06
N ARG A 574 -11.83 -9.84 -24.71
CA ARG A 574 -11.23 -9.27 -25.93
C ARG A 574 -9.78 -8.81 -25.71
N VAL A 575 -9.47 -8.21 -24.56
CA VAL A 575 -8.09 -7.79 -24.25
C VAL A 575 -7.17 -9.01 -24.24
N HIS A 576 -7.59 -10.10 -23.58
CA HIS A 576 -6.83 -11.34 -23.53
C HIS A 576 -6.72 -12.05 -24.88
N PHE A 577 -7.82 -12.15 -25.62
CA PHE A 577 -7.85 -12.74 -26.96
C PHE A 577 -6.91 -12.00 -27.92
N ASN A 578 -6.96 -10.67 -27.93
CA ASN A 578 -6.08 -9.85 -28.78
C ASN A 578 -4.61 -10.04 -28.43
N PHE A 579 -4.28 -10.21 -27.15
CA PHE A 579 -2.91 -10.52 -26.74
C PHE A 579 -2.48 -11.91 -27.20
N TRP A 580 -3.35 -12.91 -27.05
CA TRP A 580 -3.09 -14.27 -27.51
C TRP A 580 -2.89 -14.36 -29.04
N ASP A 581 -3.70 -13.68 -29.85
CA ASP A 581 -3.55 -13.62 -31.32
C ASP A 581 -2.30 -12.83 -31.71
N ALA A 582 -2.00 -11.73 -31.01
CA ALA A 582 -0.80 -10.95 -31.28
C ALA A 582 0.50 -11.71 -30.96
N LEU A 583 0.50 -12.57 -29.94
CA LEU A 583 1.62 -13.48 -29.66
C LEU A 583 1.91 -14.42 -30.83
N ASP A 584 0.88 -14.98 -31.48
CA ASP A 584 1.04 -15.84 -32.66
C ASP A 584 1.76 -15.09 -33.79
N ARG A 585 1.31 -13.86 -34.06
CA ARG A 585 1.90 -13.00 -35.10
C ARG A 585 3.30 -12.52 -34.73
N ALA A 586 3.58 -12.30 -33.44
CA ALA A 586 4.88 -11.88 -32.92
C ALA A 586 5.97 -12.93 -33.08
N GLN A 587 5.58 -14.20 -33.12
CA GLN A 587 6.51 -15.32 -33.14
C GLN A 587 7.59 -15.20 -34.22
N ASN A 588 7.22 -14.82 -35.45
CA ASN A 588 8.17 -14.73 -36.57
C ASN A 588 9.21 -13.61 -36.38
N ASP A 589 8.80 -12.45 -35.87
CA ASP A 589 9.70 -11.32 -35.66
C ASP A 589 10.64 -11.55 -34.49
N ILE A 590 10.15 -12.17 -33.41
CA ILE A 590 10.97 -12.57 -32.25
C ILE A 590 12.00 -13.62 -32.70
N ASN A 591 11.59 -14.63 -33.47
CA ASN A 591 12.50 -15.66 -34.01
C ASN A 591 13.63 -15.04 -34.85
N ALA A 592 13.31 -14.06 -35.70
CA ALA A 592 14.31 -13.37 -36.52
C ALA A 592 15.31 -12.56 -35.67
N GLN A 593 14.85 -11.94 -34.58
CA GLN A 593 15.69 -11.16 -33.68
C GLN A 593 16.54 -12.03 -32.74
N VAL A 594 15.99 -13.15 -32.24
CA VAL A 594 16.75 -14.12 -31.42
C VAL A 594 17.88 -14.74 -32.22
N THR A 595 17.68 -15.02 -33.52
CA THR A 595 18.78 -15.47 -34.41
C THR A 595 19.91 -14.44 -34.48
N LYS A 596 19.59 -13.14 -34.41
CA LYS A 596 20.59 -12.06 -34.41
C LYS A 596 21.28 -11.87 -33.06
N LEU A 597 20.68 -12.32 -31.94
CA LEU A 597 21.20 -12.13 -30.58
C LEU A 597 22.65 -12.64 -30.44
N SER A 598 22.89 -13.88 -30.84
CA SER A 598 24.21 -14.53 -30.75
C SER A 598 25.28 -13.80 -31.59
N GLY A 599 24.91 -13.38 -32.81
CA GLY A 599 25.82 -12.66 -33.70
C GLY A 599 26.07 -11.21 -33.30
N THR A 600 25.13 -10.58 -32.57
CA THR A 600 25.20 -9.16 -32.20
C THR A 600 25.86 -8.95 -30.84
N PHE A 601 25.48 -9.74 -29.83
CA PHE A 601 25.92 -9.56 -28.44
C PHE A 601 27.00 -10.55 -28.02
N ALA A 602 26.78 -11.85 -28.20
CA ALA A 602 27.75 -12.88 -27.84
C ALA A 602 27.26 -14.29 -28.20
N PRO A 603 28.14 -15.18 -28.69
CA PRO A 603 27.82 -16.61 -28.81
C PRO A 603 27.75 -17.28 -27.44
N VAL A 604 26.56 -17.78 -27.08
CA VAL A 604 26.25 -18.47 -25.81
C VAL A 604 26.47 -19.98 -25.94
N LYS A 605 26.96 -20.63 -24.88
CA LYS A 605 27.02 -22.11 -24.82
C LYS A 605 25.68 -22.67 -24.34
N SER A 606 25.00 -23.46 -25.17
CA SER A 606 23.67 -24.00 -24.87
C SER A 606 23.59 -24.91 -23.64
N SER A 607 24.70 -25.55 -23.24
CA SER A 607 24.78 -26.39 -22.04
C SER A 607 24.63 -25.63 -20.72
N ASP A 608 24.68 -24.30 -20.75
CA ASP A 608 24.83 -23.49 -19.54
C ASP A 608 23.48 -22.95 -19.02
N PHE A 609 22.38 -23.17 -19.76
CA PHE A 609 21.03 -22.87 -19.27
C PHE A 609 20.48 -24.01 -18.41
N SER A 610 20.20 -23.72 -17.14
CA SER A 610 19.47 -24.65 -16.28
C SER A 610 17.96 -24.59 -16.56
N VAL A 611 17.25 -25.70 -16.35
CA VAL A 611 15.77 -25.77 -16.47
C VAL A 611 15.10 -24.72 -15.56
N LYS A 612 15.64 -24.49 -14.37
CA LYS A 612 15.14 -23.48 -13.43
C LYS A 612 15.25 -22.07 -14.01
N LEU A 613 16.43 -21.69 -14.51
CA LEU A 613 16.66 -20.37 -15.12
C LEU A 613 15.69 -20.14 -16.29
N LEU A 614 15.41 -21.17 -17.08
CA LEU A 614 14.47 -21.08 -18.18
C LEU A 614 13.02 -20.84 -17.71
N LEU A 615 12.57 -21.55 -16.66
CA LEU A 615 11.24 -21.35 -16.08
C LEU A 615 11.08 -19.95 -15.45
N ASP A 616 12.16 -19.42 -14.85
CA ASP A 616 12.17 -18.08 -14.27
C ASP A 616 12.06 -17.01 -15.38
N ILE A 617 12.76 -17.19 -16.52
CA ILE A 617 12.65 -16.31 -17.70
C ILE A 617 11.23 -16.32 -18.29
N ILE A 618 10.60 -17.49 -18.37
CA ILE A 618 9.25 -17.63 -18.91
C ILE A 618 8.25 -16.83 -18.05
N GLY A 619 8.24 -17.08 -16.73
CA GLY A 619 7.28 -16.44 -15.83
C GLY A 619 7.50 -14.93 -15.66
N LEU A 620 8.77 -14.51 -15.57
CA LEU A 620 9.11 -13.09 -15.48
C LEU A 620 8.78 -12.36 -16.79
N GLY A 621 9.19 -12.91 -17.93
CA GLY A 621 8.92 -12.31 -19.23
C GLY A 621 7.43 -12.23 -19.57
N PHE A 622 6.61 -13.20 -19.13
CA PHE A 622 5.15 -13.11 -19.22
C PHE A 622 4.62 -11.90 -18.44
N SER A 623 5.05 -11.75 -17.19
CA SER A 623 4.64 -10.65 -16.31
C SER A 623 5.02 -9.28 -16.87
N LEU A 624 6.25 -9.17 -17.38
CA LEU A 624 6.80 -7.99 -18.04
C LEU A 624 6.10 -7.68 -19.38
N SER A 625 5.39 -8.64 -19.97
CA SER A 625 4.62 -8.45 -21.21
C SER A 625 3.16 -8.07 -20.93
N VAL A 626 2.50 -8.78 -20.01
CA VAL A 626 1.07 -8.62 -19.71
C VAL A 626 0.77 -7.35 -18.93
N SER A 627 1.66 -6.93 -18.01
CA SER A 627 1.41 -5.72 -17.21
C SER A 627 1.41 -4.45 -18.08
N PRO A 628 2.41 -4.22 -18.96
CA PRO A 628 2.37 -3.10 -19.90
C PRO A 628 1.24 -3.19 -20.93
N MET A 629 0.85 -4.40 -21.33
CA MET A 629 -0.32 -4.62 -22.18
C MET A 629 -1.58 -4.09 -21.51
N TRP A 630 -1.89 -4.51 -20.27
CA TRP A 630 -3.05 -4.00 -19.54
C TRP A 630 -3.01 -2.49 -19.36
N ASN A 631 -1.85 -1.94 -19.00
CA ASN A 631 -1.66 -0.48 -18.92
C ASN A 631 -1.97 0.22 -20.26
N SER A 632 -1.65 -0.40 -21.40
CA SER A 632 -1.94 0.14 -22.73
C SER A 632 -3.43 0.03 -23.08
N ALA A 633 -4.05 -1.15 -22.84
CA ALA A 633 -5.49 -1.37 -23.08
C ALA A 633 -6.33 -0.37 -22.30
N LEU A 634 -6.07 -0.23 -21.00
CA LEU A 634 -6.86 0.59 -20.11
C LEU A 634 -6.74 2.08 -20.45
N LYS A 635 -5.53 2.58 -20.78
CA LYS A 635 -5.35 3.95 -21.32
C LYS A 635 -6.17 4.22 -22.59
N GLY A 636 -6.48 3.17 -23.36
CA GLY A 636 -7.33 3.24 -24.53
C GLY A 636 -8.82 3.40 -24.20
N MET A 637 -9.25 2.97 -23.03
CA MET A 637 -10.65 2.92 -22.63
C MET A 637 -11.18 4.27 -22.12
N PRO A 638 -12.43 4.65 -22.45
CA PRO A 638 -12.99 5.96 -22.09
C PRO A 638 -13.04 6.26 -20.60
N TYR A 639 -13.34 5.26 -19.75
CA TYR A 639 -13.33 5.43 -18.29
C TYR A 639 -11.97 5.95 -17.80
N PHE A 640 -10.88 5.30 -18.17
CA PHE A 640 -9.54 5.65 -17.70
C PHE A 640 -8.96 6.89 -18.39
N LYS A 641 -9.45 7.24 -19.59
CA LYS A 641 -9.16 8.55 -20.22
C LYS A 641 -9.78 9.70 -19.42
N ALA A 642 -10.99 9.51 -18.92
CA ALA A 642 -11.66 10.48 -18.06
C ALA A 642 -11.08 10.50 -16.63
N ASN A 643 -10.56 9.35 -16.18
CA ASN A 643 -10.04 9.13 -14.83
C ASN A 643 -8.56 8.68 -14.83
N PRO A 644 -7.60 9.50 -15.29
CA PRO A 644 -6.21 9.06 -15.46
C PRO A 644 -5.51 8.65 -14.14
N ASN A 645 -5.99 9.13 -12.99
CA ASN A 645 -5.43 8.81 -11.68
C ASN A 645 -5.89 7.44 -11.14
N THR A 646 -6.94 6.82 -11.72
CA THR A 646 -7.45 5.51 -11.27
C THR A 646 -6.65 4.34 -11.86
N LEU A 647 -5.57 4.60 -12.63
CA LEU A 647 -4.62 3.57 -13.05
C LEU A 647 -3.89 2.94 -11.85
N ALA A 648 -3.78 3.64 -10.71
CA ALA A 648 -3.19 3.09 -9.50
C ALA A 648 -4.03 1.94 -8.89
N THR A 649 -5.36 2.01 -8.98
CA THR A 649 -6.30 0.99 -8.45
C THR A 649 -6.50 -0.19 -9.41
N VAL A 650 -5.89 -0.15 -10.60
CA VAL A 650 -5.95 -1.25 -11.58
C VAL A 650 -5.13 -2.45 -11.12
N LYS A 651 -4.03 -2.20 -10.39
CA LYS A 651 -3.15 -3.26 -9.90
C LYS A 651 -3.89 -4.27 -9.02
N ASP A 652 -4.95 -3.83 -8.33
CA ASP A 652 -5.72 -4.63 -7.38
C ASP A 652 -6.44 -5.82 -8.03
N TRP A 653 -6.68 -5.78 -9.34
CA TRP A 653 -7.25 -6.91 -10.07
C TRP A 653 -6.34 -7.47 -11.16
N VAL A 654 -5.48 -6.64 -11.78
CA VAL A 654 -4.50 -7.12 -12.78
C VAL A 654 -3.40 -7.96 -12.13
N ASN A 655 -2.82 -7.53 -11.00
CA ASN A 655 -1.68 -8.23 -10.39
C ASN A 655 -2.07 -9.62 -9.85
N PRO A 656 -3.19 -9.80 -9.12
CA PRO A 656 -3.64 -11.12 -8.69
C PRO A 656 -3.96 -12.06 -9.86
N MET A 657 -4.56 -11.53 -10.93
CA MET A 657 -4.89 -12.31 -12.14
C MET A 657 -3.63 -12.85 -12.83
N VAL A 658 -2.62 -12.00 -13.05
CA VAL A 658 -1.33 -12.39 -13.67
C VAL A 658 -0.52 -13.33 -12.76
N THR A 659 -0.53 -13.10 -11.45
CA THR A 659 0.18 -13.95 -10.48
C THR A 659 -0.37 -15.38 -10.46
N ASN A 660 -1.69 -15.52 -10.46
CA ASN A 660 -2.36 -16.82 -10.44
C ASN A 660 -2.05 -17.63 -11.70
N SER A 661 -2.01 -17.01 -12.87
CA SER A 661 -1.70 -17.71 -14.13
C SER A 661 -0.27 -18.25 -14.16
N ILE A 662 0.71 -17.50 -13.65
CA ILE A 662 2.11 -17.93 -13.58
C ILE A 662 2.26 -19.16 -12.68
N THR A 663 1.58 -19.18 -11.53
CA THR A 663 1.63 -20.31 -10.58
C THR A 663 1.11 -21.58 -11.25
N ILE A 664 -0.06 -21.52 -11.90
CA ILE A 664 -0.67 -22.66 -12.59
C ILE A 664 0.22 -23.19 -13.71
N ALA A 665 0.81 -22.29 -14.51
CA ALA A 665 1.70 -22.66 -15.60
C ALA A 665 2.97 -23.34 -15.09
N LYS A 666 3.60 -22.78 -14.05
CA LYS A 666 4.76 -23.38 -13.39
C LYS A 666 4.45 -24.77 -12.84
N ASP A 667 3.27 -24.99 -12.28
CA ASP A 667 2.87 -26.29 -11.74
C ASP A 667 2.54 -27.31 -12.84
N THR A 668 1.90 -26.86 -13.92
CA THR A 668 1.61 -27.69 -15.11
C THR A 668 2.88 -28.11 -15.85
N LEU A 669 3.89 -27.22 -15.92
CA LEU A 669 5.20 -27.53 -16.53
C LEU A 669 6.05 -28.47 -15.66
N LYS A 670 5.79 -28.56 -14.35
CA LYS A 670 6.48 -29.46 -13.42
C LYS A 670 5.83 -30.84 -13.34
N ASP A 671 4.51 -30.94 -13.56
CA ASP A 671 3.74 -32.17 -13.42
C ASP A 671 3.54 -32.87 -14.77
N ASP A 672 4.50 -33.74 -15.10
CA ASP A 672 4.54 -34.50 -16.37
C ASP A 672 3.45 -35.60 -16.49
N SER A 673 2.52 -35.67 -15.52
CA SER A 673 1.52 -36.73 -15.41
C SER A 673 0.06 -36.30 -15.64
N ALA A 674 -0.21 -34.99 -15.72
CA ALA A 674 -1.57 -34.44 -15.62
C ALA A 674 -2.34 -34.24 -16.95
N LEU A 675 -1.86 -34.75 -18.09
CA LEU A 675 -2.62 -34.76 -19.35
C LEU A 675 -2.49 -36.12 -20.04
N SER A 676 -3.56 -36.91 -19.99
CA SER A 676 -3.69 -38.13 -20.77
C SER A 676 -3.83 -37.83 -22.26
N VAL A 677 -3.14 -38.60 -23.10
CA VAL A 677 -3.21 -38.74 -24.57
C VAL A 677 -2.16 -37.93 -25.36
N GLU A 678 -1.24 -38.70 -25.96
CA GLU A 678 -0.27 -38.40 -27.03
C GLU A 678 0.42 -37.01 -27.08
N ASN A 679 1.72 -37.04 -26.77
CA ASN A 679 2.72 -35.96 -26.81
C ASN A 679 2.62 -34.94 -25.66
N SER A 680 3.16 -35.30 -24.50
CA SER A 680 3.31 -34.37 -23.38
C SER A 680 3.98 -33.06 -23.84
N ILE A 681 3.48 -31.95 -23.30
CA ILE A 681 4.03 -30.60 -23.52
C ILE A 681 5.53 -30.56 -23.19
N SER A 682 5.99 -31.29 -22.17
CA SER A 682 7.41 -31.45 -21.81
C SER A 682 8.26 -32.07 -22.93
N THR A 683 7.75 -33.06 -23.66
CA THR A 683 8.46 -33.73 -24.77
C THR A 683 8.56 -32.80 -25.98
N ARG A 684 7.46 -32.09 -26.33
CA ARG A 684 7.49 -31.06 -27.39
C ARG A 684 8.33 -29.84 -27.00
N LEU A 685 8.36 -29.48 -25.72
CA LEU A 685 9.16 -28.39 -25.19
C LEU A 685 10.65 -28.72 -25.20
N ASN A 686 11.07 -29.91 -24.77
CA ASN A 686 12.49 -30.29 -24.82
C ASN A 686 13.05 -30.27 -26.24
N ASP A 687 12.29 -30.75 -27.22
CA ASP A 687 12.70 -30.71 -28.63
C ASP A 687 12.62 -29.29 -29.23
N SER A 688 11.58 -28.51 -28.92
CA SER A 688 11.39 -27.15 -29.45
C SER A 688 12.28 -26.09 -28.78
N LEU A 689 12.65 -26.27 -27.52
CA LEU A 689 13.58 -25.38 -26.79
C LEU A 689 15.01 -25.52 -27.30
N MET A 690 15.38 -26.69 -27.83
CA MET A 690 16.70 -26.92 -28.43
C MET A 690 16.77 -26.50 -29.90
N ASP A 691 15.64 -26.54 -30.63
CA ASP A 691 15.57 -26.20 -32.06
C ASP A 691 15.17 -24.72 -32.32
N CYS A 692 14.23 -24.16 -31.55
CA CYS A 692 13.80 -22.76 -31.66
C CYS A 692 13.23 -22.20 -30.31
N PRO A 693 14.10 -21.76 -29.37
CA PRO A 693 13.70 -21.34 -28.02
C PRO A 693 12.63 -20.25 -27.97
N SER A 694 12.69 -19.27 -28.88
CA SER A 694 11.72 -18.18 -28.96
C SER A 694 10.32 -18.65 -29.36
N LYS A 695 10.21 -19.66 -30.23
CA LYS A 695 8.93 -20.28 -30.58
C LYS A 695 8.32 -20.97 -29.37
N ALA A 696 9.13 -21.69 -28.59
CA ALA A 696 8.68 -22.34 -27.38
C ALA A 696 8.16 -21.35 -26.32
N ILE A 697 8.88 -20.25 -26.07
CA ILE A 697 8.48 -19.21 -25.11
C ILE A 697 7.13 -18.60 -25.49
N VAL A 698 6.96 -18.20 -26.76
CA VAL A 698 5.70 -17.61 -27.24
C VAL A 698 4.53 -18.60 -27.12
N THR A 699 4.75 -19.88 -27.46
CA THR A 699 3.71 -20.92 -27.29
C THR A 699 3.35 -21.14 -25.82
N ILE A 700 4.31 -21.04 -24.90
CA ILE A 700 4.03 -21.13 -23.46
C ILE A 700 3.20 -19.93 -23.02
N TRP A 701 3.59 -18.70 -23.39
CA TRP A 701 2.82 -17.50 -23.06
C TRP A 701 1.39 -17.55 -23.61
N GLN A 702 1.17 -18.11 -24.80
CA GLN A 702 -0.18 -18.36 -25.31
C GLN A 702 -0.97 -19.33 -24.42
N ALA A 703 -0.36 -20.43 -23.96
CA ALA A 703 -0.99 -21.35 -23.03
C ALA A 703 -1.28 -20.71 -21.66
N GLU A 704 -0.40 -19.81 -21.20
CA GLU A 704 -0.61 -19.04 -19.96
C GLU A 704 -1.81 -18.10 -20.07
N VAL A 705 -2.02 -17.44 -21.22
CA VAL A 705 -3.23 -16.62 -21.46
C VAL A 705 -4.49 -17.48 -21.43
N VAL A 706 -4.46 -18.68 -22.04
CA VAL A 706 -5.59 -19.62 -22.00
C VAL A 706 -5.91 -20.02 -20.56
N ALA A 707 -4.90 -20.42 -19.77
CA ALA A 707 -5.09 -20.80 -18.37
C ALA A 707 -5.57 -19.62 -17.51
N MET A 708 -5.06 -18.42 -17.76
CA MET A 708 -5.49 -17.18 -17.10
C MET A 708 -6.99 -16.92 -17.33
N ASN A 709 -7.46 -17.04 -18.57
CA ASN A 709 -8.87 -16.86 -18.90
C ASN A 709 -9.76 -17.91 -18.22
N GLN A 710 -9.38 -19.19 -18.32
CA GLN A 710 -10.11 -20.28 -17.69
C GLN A 710 -10.29 -20.05 -16.19
N GLN A 711 -9.23 -19.61 -15.51
CA GLN A 711 -9.27 -19.34 -14.08
C GLN A 711 -10.09 -18.09 -13.74
N LEU A 712 -9.93 -17.02 -14.52
CA LEU A 712 -10.65 -15.76 -14.29
C LEU A 712 -12.16 -15.92 -14.44
N PHE A 713 -12.62 -16.77 -15.36
CA PHE A 713 -14.04 -16.97 -15.63
C PHE A 713 -14.59 -18.30 -15.07
N ASN A 714 -13.93 -18.92 -14.09
CA ASN A 714 -14.36 -20.19 -13.51
C ASN A 714 -15.56 -20.10 -12.53
N GLY A 715 -16.02 -18.89 -12.20
CA GLY A 715 -17.13 -18.66 -11.26
C GLY A 715 -16.78 -18.88 -9.79
N SER A 716 -15.51 -19.05 -9.42
CA SER A 716 -15.07 -19.14 -8.03
C SER A 716 -15.25 -17.80 -7.31
N LYS A 717 -15.38 -17.80 -5.98
CA LYS A 717 -15.53 -16.56 -5.20
C LYS A 717 -14.40 -15.56 -5.49
N GLN A 718 -13.15 -16.01 -5.50
CA GLN A 718 -11.99 -15.16 -5.77
C GLN A 718 -12.06 -14.55 -7.18
N SER A 719 -12.38 -15.36 -8.18
CA SER A 719 -12.52 -14.91 -9.56
C SER A 719 -13.67 -13.92 -9.73
N ASN A 720 -14.80 -14.16 -9.06
CA ASN A 720 -15.96 -13.27 -9.09
C ASN A 720 -15.67 -11.94 -8.40
N ASP A 721 -14.96 -11.93 -7.27
CA ASP A 721 -14.54 -10.71 -6.57
C ASP A 721 -13.58 -9.87 -7.45
N LEU A 722 -12.65 -10.54 -8.16
CA LEU A 722 -11.74 -9.89 -9.12
C LEU A 722 -12.49 -9.30 -10.33
N LEU A 723 -13.38 -10.08 -10.95
CA LEU A 723 -14.22 -9.62 -12.05
C LEU A 723 -15.11 -8.45 -11.62
N PHE A 724 -15.70 -8.51 -10.44
CA PHE A 724 -16.50 -7.42 -9.90
C PHE A 724 -15.68 -6.13 -9.76
N THR A 725 -14.48 -6.24 -9.18
CA THR A 725 -13.55 -5.11 -9.01
C THR A 725 -13.15 -4.49 -10.36
N ALA A 726 -12.93 -5.35 -11.37
CA ALA A 726 -12.58 -4.93 -12.72
C ALA A 726 -13.75 -4.21 -13.42
N MET A 727 -15.01 -4.63 -13.22
CA MET A 727 -16.16 -4.15 -13.98
C MET A 727 -16.94 -3.01 -13.31
N THR A 728 -16.99 -2.96 -11.98
CA THR A 728 -17.79 -1.99 -11.22
C THR A 728 -17.50 -0.55 -11.63
N GLU A 729 -18.48 0.34 -11.50
CA GLU A 729 -18.46 1.72 -12.03
C GLU A 729 -18.38 1.81 -13.56
N GLY A 730 -18.62 0.71 -14.27
CA GLY A 730 -18.58 0.66 -15.72
C GLY A 730 -17.17 0.79 -16.30
N LYS A 731 -16.13 0.48 -15.51
CA LYS A 731 -14.71 0.54 -15.91
C LYS A 731 -14.43 -0.18 -17.23
N MET A 732 -15.14 -1.30 -17.46
CA MET A 732 -14.97 -2.18 -18.62
C MET A 732 -16.16 -2.14 -19.60
N LEU A 733 -17.11 -1.23 -19.42
CA LEU A 733 -18.39 -1.20 -20.15
C LEU A 733 -18.23 -0.96 -21.66
N GLU A 734 -17.25 -0.14 -22.06
CA GLU A 734 -17.13 0.29 -23.45
C GLU A 734 -16.36 -0.70 -24.31
N THR A 735 -17.11 -1.42 -25.16
CA THR A 735 -16.62 -2.47 -26.05
C THR A 735 -15.97 -1.95 -27.34
N LYS A 736 -16.07 -0.65 -27.65
CA LYS A 736 -15.49 0.00 -28.84
C LYS A 736 -14.26 0.86 -28.53
N HIS A 737 -13.29 0.31 -27.81
CA HIS A 737 -11.98 0.96 -27.66
C HIS A 737 -11.01 0.48 -28.75
N GLN A 738 -10.03 1.31 -29.08
CA GLN A 738 -8.97 0.93 -30.02
C GLN A 738 -8.14 -0.18 -29.37
N ASP A 739 -8.25 -1.39 -29.91
CA ASP A 739 -7.45 -2.52 -29.47
C ASP A 739 -5.96 -2.21 -29.58
N ILE A 740 -5.16 -2.78 -28.68
CA ILE A 740 -3.71 -2.64 -28.75
C ILE A 740 -3.27 -3.24 -30.09
N GLY A 741 -2.56 -2.45 -30.90
CA GLY A 741 -2.05 -2.92 -32.18
C GLY A 741 -1.08 -4.08 -31.99
N VAL A 742 -1.14 -5.07 -32.89
CA VAL A 742 -0.24 -6.24 -32.91
C VAL A 742 1.23 -5.82 -32.81
N ALA A 743 1.64 -4.76 -33.52
CA ALA A 743 3.00 -4.22 -33.49
C ALA A 743 3.44 -3.72 -32.10
N THR A 744 2.52 -3.14 -31.34
CA THR A 744 2.79 -2.68 -29.98
C THR A 744 2.95 -3.87 -29.02
N ILE A 745 2.09 -4.89 -29.13
CA ILE A 745 2.23 -6.12 -28.34
C ILE A 745 3.55 -6.81 -28.67
N GLN A 746 3.89 -6.92 -29.96
CA GLN A 746 5.17 -7.44 -30.44
C GLN A 746 6.37 -6.73 -29.80
N ALA A 747 6.33 -5.39 -29.74
CA ALA A 747 7.40 -4.61 -29.12
C ALA A 747 7.50 -4.86 -27.60
N LEU A 748 6.37 -4.91 -26.88
CA LEU A 748 6.33 -5.20 -25.44
C LEU A 748 6.92 -6.57 -25.12
N VAL A 749 6.44 -7.60 -25.83
CA VAL A 749 6.85 -9.00 -25.71
C VAL A 749 8.34 -9.16 -26.05
N SER A 750 8.80 -8.51 -27.13
CA SER A 750 10.21 -8.49 -27.50
C SER A 750 11.07 -7.80 -26.44
N LYS A 751 10.64 -6.64 -25.94
CA LYS A 751 11.40 -5.86 -24.95
C LYS A 751 11.58 -6.62 -23.65
N ALA A 752 10.50 -7.24 -23.15
CA ALA A 752 10.54 -8.11 -21.97
C ALA A 752 11.59 -9.22 -22.14
N LEU A 753 11.48 -9.98 -23.23
CA LEU A 753 12.39 -11.09 -23.52
C LEU A 753 13.85 -10.63 -23.63
N PHE A 754 14.13 -9.57 -24.39
CA PHE A 754 15.50 -9.13 -24.62
C PHE A 754 16.12 -8.42 -23.41
N ALA A 755 15.31 -7.81 -22.53
CA ALA A 755 15.80 -7.26 -21.27
C ALA A 755 16.48 -8.31 -20.39
N GLU A 756 16.01 -9.56 -20.47
CA GLU A 756 16.56 -10.70 -19.75
C GLU A 756 17.67 -11.40 -20.55
N LEU A 757 17.44 -11.65 -21.85
CA LEU A 757 18.36 -12.42 -22.69
C LEU A 757 19.66 -11.68 -23.03
N VAL A 758 19.65 -10.36 -23.19
CA VAL A 758 20.87 -9.60 -23.55
C VAL A 758 21.91 -9.64 -22.43
N PRO A 759 21.58 -9.31 -21.16
CA PRO A 759 22.48 -9.51 -20.03
C PRO A 759 22.99 -10.95 -19.91
N LEU A 760 22.11 -11.94 -20.03
CA LEU A 760 22.46 -13.35 -19.97
C LEU A 760 23.42 -13.76 -21.09
N ALA A 761 23.23 -13.24 -22.32
CA ALA A 761 24.11 -13.52 -23.44
C ALA A 761 25.56 -13.06 -23.17
N TRP A 762 25.74 -11.90 -22.52
CA TRP A 762 27.07 -11.45 -22.13
C TRP A 762 27.68 -12.30 -21.01
N GLN A 763 26.86 -12.71 -20.02
CA GLN A 763 27.32 -13.50 -18.88
C GLN A 763 27.69 -14.94 -19.24
N LEU A 764 26.92 -15.56 -20.14
CA LEU A 764 27.08 -16.94 -20.58
C LEU A 764 27.85 -17.05 -21.91
N SER A 765 28.52 -15.97 -22.32
CA SER A 765 29.31 -15.95 -23.54
C SER A 765 30.41 -17.01 -23.51
N SER A 766 30.64 -17.63 -24.66
CA SER A 766 31.80 -18.52 -24.85
C SER A 766 33.15 -17.78 -24.75
N SER A 767 33.12 -16.45 -24.89
CA SER A 767 34.27 -15.56 -24.67
C SER A 767 34.16 -14.87 -23.31
N GLU A 768 35.28 -14.65 -22.63
CA GLU A 768 35.26 -13.93 -21.35
C GLU A 768 34.96 -12.44 -21.56
N LEU A 769 33.74 -12.02 -21.23
CA LEU A 769 33.32 -10.62 -21.38
C LEU A 769 33.32 -9.84 -20.06
N GLY A 770 33.14 -10.50 -18.92
CA GLY A 770 33.03 -9.86 -17.59
C GLY A 770 32.13 -8.62 -17.58
N PRO A 771 30.83 -8.73 -17.95
CA PRO A 771 29.93 -7.59 -18.03
C PRO A 771 29.66 -7.00 -16.63
N VAL A 772 29.71 -5.68 -16.51
CA VAL A 772 29.56 -4.97 -15.24
C VAL A 772 28.98 -3.57 -15.44
N VAL A 773 28.19 -3.12 -14.45
CA VAL A 773 27.78 -1.72 -14.32
C VAL A 773 28.70 -1.04 -13.30
N ILE A 774 29.56 -0.15 -13.78
CA ILE A 774 30.48 0.59 -12.93
C ILE A 774 29.75 1.76 -12.28
N ASN A 775 29.69 1.75 -10.95
CA ASN A 775 29.42 2.95 -10.17
C ASN A 775 30.65 3.85 -10.25
N SER A 776 30.52 4.96 -10.96
CA SER A 776 31.64 5.91 -11.15
C SER A 776 31.96 6.71 -9.90
N GLU A 777 31.05 6.75 -8.92
CA GLU A 777 31.08 7.65 -7.77
C GLU A 777 30.96 9.14 -8.14
N GLN A 778 30.71 9.46 -9.41
CA GLN A 778 30.57 10.81 -9.94
C GLN A 778 29.10 11.19 -10.16
N GLY A 779 28.81 12.50 -10.12
CA GLY A 779 27.53 13.05 -10.54
C GLY A 779 27.36 13.06 -12.06
N CYS A 780 26.12 13.04 -12.56
CA CYS A 780 25.84 12.95 -14.00
C CYS A 780 26.38 14.11 -14.86
N GLY A 781 26.67 15.26 -14.25
CA GLY A 781 27.26 16.44 -14.90
C GLY A 781 28.77 16.57 -14.70
N ASP A 782 29.38 15.69 -13.91
CA ASP A 782 30.80 15.77 -13.61
C ASP A 782 31.64 15.38 -14.83
N LYS A 783 32.87 15.88 -14.87
CA LYS A 783 33.83 15.49 -15.90
C LYS A 783 34.19 14.00 -15.69
N PRO A 784 34.08 13.13 -16.70
CA PRO A 784 34.41 11.72 -16.55
C PRO A 784 35.86 11.51 -16.08
N ASP A 785 36.02 10.79 -14.97
CA ASP A 785 37.31 10.48 -14.33
C ASP A 785 37.32 9.10 -13.68
N VAL A 786 36.98 8.08 -14.47
CA VAL A 786 37.01 6.68 -14.07
C VAL A 786 38.34 6.05 -14.49
N LYS A 787 39.09 5.50 -13.52
CA LYS A 787 40.35 4.78 -13.81
C LYS A 787 40.09 3.60 -14.75
N HIS A 788 41.05 3.33 -15.62
CA HIS A 788 40.97 2.25 -16.61
C HIS A 788 39.79 2.38 -17.60
N MET A 789 39.30 3.59 -17.84
CA MET A 789 38.33 3.90 -18.89
C MET A 789 38.91 4.85 -19.95
N ASP A 790 38.69 4.57 -21.23
CA ASP A 790 39.09 5.44 -22.33
C ASP A 790 37.99 6.44 -22.75
N SER A 791 38.37 7.46 -23.55
CA SER A 791 37.44 8.50 -24.00
C SER A 791 36.26 8.01 -24.84
N LYS A 792 36.41 6.87 -25.51
CA LYS A 792 35.38 6.30 -26.39
C LYS A 792 34.31 5.62 -25.53
N ASN A 793 34.73 4.84 -24.55
CA ASN A 793 33.84 4.10 -23.66
C ASN A 793 33.01 5.03 -22.78
N TYR A 794 33.55 6.18 -22.32
CA TYR A 794 32.75 7.16 -21.58
C TYR A 794 31.48 7.61 -22.32
N LYS A 795 31.56 7.80 -23.65
CA LYS A 795 30.42 8.27 -24.45
C LYS A 795 29.45 7.15 -24.82
N SER A 796 29.94 5.93 -25.02
CA SER A 796 29.12 4.81 -25.48
C SER A 796 28.45 4.02 -24.35
N SER A 797 28.98 4.08 -23.13
CA SER A 797 28.50 3.25 -21.99
C SER A 797 27.84 4.02 -20.84
N GLY A 798 27.96 5.36 -20.81
CA GLY A 798 27.50 6.17 -19.70
C GLY A 798 25.98 6.33 -19.63
N VAL A 799 25.43 6.09 -18.44
CA VAL A 799 24.00 6.27 -18.12
C VAL A 799 23.88 6.98 -16.78
N CYS A 800 23.04 8.01 -16.75
CA CYS A 800 22.69 8.72 -15.51
C CYS A 800 21.53 8.00 -14.82
N VAL A 801 21.73 7.56 -13.58
CA VAL A 801 20.67 6.97 -12.75
C VAL A 801 20.53 7.82 -11.49
N GLY A 802 19.38 8.50 -11.37
CA GLY A 802 19.17 9.53 -10.34
C GLY A 802 20.17 10.68 -10.51
N SER A 803 21.00 10.92 -9.50
CA SER A 803 22.04 11.96 -9.55
C SER A 803 23.46 11.41 -9.80
N LYS A 804 23.62 10.11 -10.07
CA LYS A 804 24.92 9.44 -10.19
C LYS A 804 25.14 8.87 -11.59
N MET A 805 26.38 8.93 -12.07
CA MET A 805 26.79 8.39 -13.36
C MET A 805 27.23 6.92 -13.21
N TYR A 806 26.75 6.08 -14.11
CA TYR A 806 27.12 4.66 -14.19
C TYR A 806 27.61 4.31 -15.61
N TYR A 807 28.41 3.25 -15.75
CA TYR A 807 28.95 2.83 -17.06
C TYR A 807 28.77 1.32 -17.28
N LEU A 808 28.09 0.93 -18.37
CA LEU A 808 27.92 -0.47 -18.77
C LEU A 808 29.06 -0.94 -19.68
N ILE A 809 29.93 -1.80 -19.15
CA ILE A 809 31.21 -2.17 -19.77
C ILE A 809 31.59 -3.64 -19.53
N GLY A 810 32.66 -4.11 -20.19
CA GLY A 810 33.20 -5.46 -20.05
C GLY A 810 34.67 -5.51 -19.62
N CYS A 811 35.00 -6.49 -18.79
CA CYS A 811 36.36 -6.87 -18.39
C CYS A 811 36.92 -7.97 -19.30
N THR A 812 37.19 -7.64 -20.57
CA THR A 812 37.58 -8.61 -21.61
C THR A 812 39.09 -8.76 -21.75
N GLY A 813 39.59 -9.98 -21.88
CA GLY A 813 41.01 -10.25 -22.15
C GLY A 813 41.90 -10.03 -20.92
N GLU A 814 43.18 -9.70 -21.13
CA GLU A 814 44.16 -9.50 -20.05
C GLU A 814 43.98 -8.12 -19.39
N ALA A 815 43.93 -8.05 -18.06
CA ALA A 815 43.82 -6.78 -17.34
C ALA A 815 45.11 -5.93 -17.41
N ARG A 816 46.25 -6.60 -17.60
CA ARG A 816 47.57 -5.98 -17.66
C ARG A 816 48.44 -6.73 -18.67
N THR A 817 49.08 -6.00 -19.58
CA THR A 817 50.04 -6.58 -20.52
C THR A 817 51.45 -6.19 -20.11
N CYS A 818 52.31 -7.18 -19.89
CA CYS A 818 53.71 -6.99 -19.54
C CYS A 818 54.61 -7.30 -20.75
N ASN A 819 55.46 -6.36 -21.13
CA ASN A 819 56.44 -6.62 -22.19
C ASN A 819 57.72 -7.23 -21.61
N LEU A 820 57.95 -8.52 -21.90
CA LEU A 820 59.13 -9.27 -21.47
C LEU A 820 60.42 -8.88 -22.23
N SER A 821 60.33 -8.03 -23.26
CA SER A 821 61.48 -7.55 -24.04
C SER A 821 62.47 -6.67 -23.24
N HIS A 822 62.07 -6.18 -22.05
CA HIS A 822 62.88 -5.25 -21.24
C HIS A 822 63.80 -5.93 -20.19
N GLY A 823 63.97 -7.25 -20.26
CA GLY A 823 64.88 -7.99 -19.36
C GLY A 823 64.31 -8.20 -17.96
N SER A 824 64.77 -9.26 -17.30
CA SER A 824 64.15 -9.89 -16.11
C SER A 824 64.08 -9.04 -14.82
N PHE A 825 64.46 -7.76 -14.84
CA PHE A 825 64.55 -6.92 -13.63
C PHE A 825 63.55 -5.75 -13.57
N SER A 826 62.82 -5.43 -14.65
CA SER A 826 61.65 -4.54 -14.61
C SER A 826 60.81 -4.69 -15.89
N PRO A 827 59.91 -5.68 -15.97
CA PRO A 827 58.95 -5.73 -17.07
C PRO A 827 58.09 -4.46 -17.02
N GLY A 828 58.14 -3.66 -18.09
CA GLY A 828 57.20 -2.56 -18.27
C GLY A 828 55.81 -3.16 -18.48
N CYS A 829 54.98 -3.10 -17.45
CA CYS A 829 53.60 -3.57 -17.50
C CYS A 829 52.65 -2.38 -17.60
N THR A 830 51.65 -2.48 -18.47
CA THR A 830 50.63 -1.45 -18.67
C THR A 830 49.26 -2.06 -18.36
N ASP A 831 48.48 -1.33 -17.57
CA ASP A 831 47.07 -1.66 -17.33
C ASP A 831 46.25 -1.42 -18.58
N ASN A 832 45.44 -2.41 -18.95
CA ASN A 832 44.51 -2.29 -20.06
C ASN A 832 43.23 -1.56 -19.62
N PHE A 833 42.57 -0.93 -20.59
CA PHE A 833 41.28 -0.29 -20.37
C PHE A 833 40.15 -1.32 -20.39
N PHE A 834 39.05 -1.02 -19.71
CA PHE A 834 37.80 -1.73 -19.90
C PHE A 834 37.34 -1.65 -21.35
N SER A 835 36.55 -2.62 -21.80
CA SER A 835 36.04 -2.70 -23.17
C SER A 835 34.56 -2.37 -23.25
N SER A 836 34.11 -1.90 -24.41
CA SER A 836 32.69 -1.87 -24.73
C SER A 836 32.17 -3.31 -24.86
N LEU A 837 30.99 -3.58 -24.32
CA LEU A 837 30.30 -4.85 -24.57
C LEU A 837 29.87 -4.93 -26.05
N PRO A 838 29.93 -6.12 -26.68
CA PRO A 838 29.48 -6.26 -28.05
C PRO A 838 27.97 -6.04 -28.14
N GLY A 839 27.52 -5.40 -29.22
CA GLY A 839 26.11 -5.13 -29.49
C GLY A 839 25.50 -3.96 -28.72
N LEU A 840 26.27 -3.26 -27.88
CA LEU A 840 25.77 -2.14 -27.07
C LEU A 840 25.22 -0.97 -27.92
N ASP A 841 25.78 -0.75 -29.11
CA ASP A 841 25.31 0.23 -30.09
C ASP A 841 24.02 -0.20 -30.81
N GLY A 842 23.65 -1.48 -30.74
CA GLY A 842 22.39 -2.01 -31.24
C GLY A 842 21.18 -1.73 -30.36
N LEU A 843 21.39 -1.34 -29.10
CA LEU A 843 20.34 -0.98 -28.12
C LEU A 843 19.84 0.46 -28.34
N THR A 844 19.32 0.70 -29.53
CA THR A 844 18.97 2.04 -30.04
C THR A 844 17.64 2.59 -29.51
N GLY A 845 16.82 1.77 -28.85
CA GLY A 845 15.45 2.11 -28.48
C GLY A 845 14.44 2.00 -29.64
N SER A 846 14.87 1.55 -30.83
CA SER A 846 13.94 1.25 -31.93
C SER A 846 13.14 -0.02 -31.65
N GLU A 847 11.80 0.04 -31.77
CA GLU A 847 10.91 -1.13 -31.55
C GLU A 847 11.26 -2.33 -32.45
N THR A 848 11.82 -2.07 -33.64
CA THR A 848 12.28 -3.10 -34.60
C THR A 848 13.66 -3.71 -34.25
N ALA A 849 14.33 -3.18 -33.22
CA ALA A 849 15.62 -3.63 -32.74
C ALA A 849 15.51 -4.00 -31.25
N PHE A 850 15.39 -5.30 -30.98
CA PHE A 850 15.28 -5.88 -29.64
C PHE A 850 14.12 -5.29 -28.81
N GLY A 851 12.98 -5.05 -29.45
CA GLY A 851 11.77 -4.52 -28.81
C GLY A 851 11.87 -3.08 -28.30
N GLY A 852 12.87 -2.31 -28.74
CA GLY A 852 13.11 -0.97 -28.20
C GLY A 852 13.79 -0.99 -26.83
N LEU A 853 14.53 -2.07 -26.52
CA LEU A 853 15.42 -2.11 -25.38
C LEU A 853 16.55 -1.08 -25.54
N THR A 854 16.84 -0.37 -24.46
CA THR A 854 17.90 0.64 -24.39
C THR A 854 18.98 0.21 -23.40
N ARG A 855 20.18 0.80 -23.51
CA ARG A 855 21.22 0.63 -22.48
C ARG A 855 20.78 1.22 -21.14
N GLU A 856 19.97 2.28 -21.17
CA GLU A 856 19.42 2.93 -19.99
C GLU A 856 18.51 1.97 -19.23
N ASP A 857 17.69 1.17 -19.92
CA ASP A 857 16.88 0.11 -19.30
C ASP A 857 17.76 -0.90 -18.55
N ILE A 858 18.83 -1.38 -19.18
CA ILE A 858 19.75 -2.36 -18.59
C ILE A 858 20.45 -1.79 -17.36
N VAL A 859 20.99 -0.57 -17.45
CA VAL A 859 21.71 0.05 -16.33
C VAL A 859 20.76 0.39 -15.18
N ASN A 860 19.57 0.94 -15.46
CA ASN A 860 18.57 1.20 -14.43
C ASN A 860 18.14 -0.11 -13.75
N GLY A 861 17.88 -1.18 -14.52
CA GLY A 861 17.54 -2.49 -13.97
C GLY A 861 18.62 -3.06 -13.05
N ALA A 862 19.89 -3.01 -13.45
CA ALA A 862 21.00 -3.49 -12.64
C ALA A 862 21.17 -2.66 -11.34
N VAL A 863 21.06 -1.33 -11.43
CA VAL A 863 21.17 -0.44 -10.26
C VAL A 863 20.00 -0.62 -9.32
N ASN A 864 18.76 -0.71 -9.83
CA ASN A 864 17.57 -0.98 -9.04
C ASN A 864 17.68 -2.32 -8.32
N SER A 865 18.24 -3.34 -8.97
CA SER A 865 18.47 -4.66 -8.38
C SER A 865 19.53 -4.62 -7.27
N PHE A 866 20.64 -3.92 -7.51
CA PHE A 866 21.69 -3.71 -6.51
C PHE A 866 21.19 -2.95 -5.28
N VAL A 867 20.46 -1.86 -5.48
CA VAL A 867 19.87 -1.05 -4.40
C VAL A 867 18.79 -1.84 -3.65
N GLY A 868 17.90 -2.53 -4.39
CA GLY A 868 16.86 -3.39 -3.82
C GLY A 868 17.42 -4.53 -2.97
N ASN A 869 18.63 -5.01 -3.29
CA ASN A 869 19.36 -6.00 -2.51
C ASN A 869 20.30 -5.38 -1.46
N GLY A 870 19.98 -4.20 -0.93
CA GLY A 870 20.73 -3.56 0.16
C GLY A 870 22.11 -3.04 -0.25
N ASN A 871 22.30 -2.66 -1.52
CA ASN A 871 23.60 -2.30 -2.11
C ASN A 871 24.61 -3.47 -2.11
N ALA A 872 24.13 -4.67 -2.41
CA ALA A 872 24.95 -5.86 -2.53
C ALA A 872 24.64 -6.64 -3.82
N ASN A 873 25.67 -7.25 -4.42
CA ASN A 873 25.50 -8.17 -5.54
C ASN A 873 25.00 -9.55 -5.09
N GLY A 874 24.54 -10.36 -6.04
CA GLY A 874 24.09 -11.74 -5.79
C GLY A 874 22.60 -11.87 -5.46
N TRP A 875 21.77 -10.95 -5.95
CA TRP A 875 20.32 -11.09 -5.88
C TRP A 875 19.83 -12.27 -6.73
N SER A 876 18.64 -12.78 -6.41
CA SER A 876 17.93 -13.74 -7.25
C SER A 876 17.18 -13.03 -8.37
N MET A 877 16.91 -13.76 -9.45
CA MET A 877 15.98 -13.31 -10.48
C MET A 877 14.60 -13.05 -9.87
N LEU A 878 13.93 -12.00 -10.32
CA LEU A 878 12.59 -11.65 -9.87
C LEU A 878 11.63 -12.77 -10.24
N ASP A 879 10.95 -13.35 -9.26
CA ASP A 879 9.81 -14.22 -9.49
C ASP A 879 8.54 -13.46 -9.12
N PRO A 880 7.77 -12.92 -10.10
CA PRO A 880 6.63 -12.06 -9.80
C PRO A 880 5.53 -12.76 -8.99
N ALA A 881 5.48 -14.09 -9.02
CA ALA A 881 4.46 -14.87 -8.32
C ALA A 881 4.83 -15.24 -6.87
N SER A 882 6.12 -15.27 -6.53
CA SER A 882 6.59 -15.70 -5.19
C SER A 882 7.40 -14.62 -4.46
N THR A 883 7.89 -13.61 -5.18
CA THR A 883 8.51 -12.43 -4.60
C THR A 883 7.41 -11.53 -4.07
N VAL A 884 7.56 -11.08 -2.83
CA VAL A 884 6.59 -10.14 -2.27
C VAL A 884 6.65 -8.82 -3.03
N ASP A 885 5.46 -8.31 -3.34
CA ASP A 885 5.24 -7.16 -4.22
C ASP A 885 5.86 -7.35 -5.62
N GLY A 886 6.15 -8.60 -6.03
CA GLY A 886 6.83 -8.88 -7.29
C GLY A 886 6.10 -8.32 -8.51
N MET A 887 4.77 -8.46 -8.54
CA MET A 887 3.93 -7.84 -9.57
C MET A 887 3.82 -6.32 -9.43
N ASP A 888 3.85 -5.77 -8.21
CA ASP A 888 3.86 -4.32 -7.99
C ASP A 888 5.15 -3.71 -8.54
N LEU A 889 6.30 -4.36 -8.31
CA LEU A 889 7.59 -3.98 -8.88
C LEU A 889 7.58 -4.05 -10.41
N VAL A 890 6.99 -5.11 -11.00
CA VAL A 890 6.83 -5.22 -12.45
C VAL A 890 5.94 -4.10 -13.00
N ALA A 891 4.83 -3.78 -12.33
CA ALA A 891 3.91 -2.73 -12.76
C ALA A 891 4.55 -1.33 -12.68
N GLU A 892 5.35 -1.07 -11.66
CA GLU A 892 6.00 0.23 -11.42
C GLU A 892 7.25 0.44 -12.28
N TYR A 893 8.15 -0.55 -12.32
CA TYR A 893 9.48 -0.40 -12.91
C TYR A 893 9.63 -1.11 -14.27
N ASN A 894 8.67 -1.94 -14.68
CA ASN A 894 8.70 -2.72 -15.91
C ASN A 894 10.04 -3.48 -16.06
N VAL A 895 10.67 -3.47 -17.23
CA VAL A 895 11.97 -4.15 -17.49
C VAL A 895 13.12 -3.64 -16.62
N THR A 896 12.94 -2.56 -15.85
CA THR A 896 13.93 -2.04 -14.90
C THR A 896 13.67 -2.47 -13.46
N ALA A 897 12.69 -3.36 -13.23
CA ALA A 897 12.36 -3.84 -11.89
C ALA A 897 13.56 -4.55 -11.23
N PRO A 898 13.72 -4.39 -9.89
CA PRO A 898 14.72 -5.14 -9.14
C PRO A 898 14.60 -6.65 -9.39
N GLY A 899 15.70 -7.29 -9.77
CA GLY A 899 15.77 -8.72 -10.09
C GLY A 899 15.52 -9.08 -11.56
N VAL A 900 15.24 -8.13 -12.45
CA VAL A 900 15.13 -8.40 -13.91
C VAL A 900 16.51 -8.48 -14.56
N VAL A 901 17.36 -7.49 -14.30
CA VAL A 901 18.70 -7.42 -14.89
C VAL A 901 19.73 -7.97 -13.89
N MET A 902 20.37 -9.08 -14.27
CA MET A 902 21.28 -9.82 -13.41
C MET A 902 22.75 -9.38 -13.51
N LEU A 903 23.03 -8.13 -13.87
CA LEU A 903 24.41 -7.63 -14.00
C LEU A 903 24.94 -7.05 -12.69
N PRO A 904 26.18 -7.40 -12.29
CA PRO A 904 26.73 -6.90 -11.04
C PRO A 904 27.07 -5.40 -11.13
N VAL A 905 26.96 -4.72 -9.99
CA VAL A 905 27.29 -3.30 -9.81
C VAL A 905 28.44 -3.17 -8.81
N CYS A 906 29.51 -2.49 -9.20
CA CYS A 906 30.61 -2.17 -8.28
C CYS A 906 31.44 -0.98 -8.77
N THR A 907 32.43 -0.56 -7.98
CA THR A 907 33.35 0.51 -8.37
C THR A 907 34.34 0.05 -9.44
N ALA A 908 34.92 0.98 -10.20
CA ALA A 908 35.96 0.68 -11.18
C ALA A 908 37.20 0.01 -10.56
N SER A 909 37.56 0.42 -9.33
CA SER A 909 38.71 -0.15 -8.62
C SER A 909 38.48 -1.62 -8.27
N GLU A 910 37.27 -1.96 -7.83
CA GLU A 910 36.90 -3.33 -7.49
C GLU A 910 36.88 -4.22 -8.73
N ALA A 911 36.17 -3.79 -9.79
CA ALA A 911 36.10 -4.53 -11.04
C ALA A 911 37.48 -4.79 -11.63
N PHE A 912 38.36 -3.79 -11.66
CA PHE A 912 39.73 -3.95 -12.17
C PHE A 912 40.56 -4.91 -11.30
N SER A 913 40.47 -4.80 -9.96
CA SER A 913 41.20 -5.69 -9.05
C SER A 913 40.83 -7.16 -9.23
N ASN A 914 39.54 -7.43 -9.41
CA ASN A 914 39.03 -8.78 -9.63
C ASN A 914 39.37 -9.30 -11.04
N TRP A 915 39.26 -8.46 -12.06
CA TRP A 915 39.70 -8.78 -13.43
C TRP A 915 41.20 -9.11 -13.49
N PHE A 916 42.04 -8.29 -12.83
CA PHE A 916 43.47 -8.53 -12.71
C PHE A 916 43.78 -9.82 -11.96
N SER A 917 43.07 -10.07 -10.86
CA SER A 917 43.21 -11.31 -10.09
C SER A 917 42.89 -12.55 -10.92
N PHE A 918 41.78 -12.52 -11.66
CA PHE A 918 41.33 -13.61 -12.53
C PHE A 918 42.33 -13.91 -13.66
N THR A 919 42.77 -12.87 -14.37
CA THR A 919 43.76 -13.01 -15.46
C THR A 919 45.14 -13.48 -14.98
N ASN A 920 45.43 -13.36 -13.67
CA ASN A 920 46.61 -13.92 -13.02
C ASN A 920 46.37 -15.29 -12.35
N GLY A 921 45.32 -16.02 -12.76
CA GLY A 921 45.08 -17.40 -12.38
C GLY A 921 44.31 -17.62 -11.08
N LYS A 922 43.71 -16.57 -10.49
CA LYS A 922 42.74 -16.75 -9.40
C LYS A 922 41.36 -17.12 -9.94
N ALA A 923 40.58 -17.81 -9.13
CA ALA A 923 39.18 -18.10 -9.45
C ALA A 923 38.33 -16.82 -9.47
N LYS A 924 37.27 -16.83 -10.28
CA LYS A 924 36.27 -15.76 -10.29
C LYS A 924 35.52 -15.70 -8.97
N SER A 925 35.13 -14.48 -8.57
CA SER A 925 34.11 -14.26 -7.55
C SER A 925 32.74 -14.74 -8.05
N ALA A 926 31.80 -14.92 -7.13
CA ALA A 926 30.43 -15.31 -7.48
C ALA A 926 29.74 -14.30 -8.40
N ASN A 927 30.06 -13.01 -8.23
CA ASN A 927 29.49 -11.89 -8.97
C ASN A 927 30.48 -11.24 -9.95
N TYR A 928 31.43 -12.02 -10.49
CA TYR A 928 32.53 -11.50 -11.31
C TYR A 928 32.04 -10.55 -12.42
N PRO A 929 32.66 -9.36 -12.59
CA PRO A 929 33.91 -8.91 -11.97
C PRO A 929 33.76 -8.19 -10.60
N CYS A 930 32.60 -8.18 -9.97
CA CYS A 930 32.40 -7.64 -8.63
C CYS A 930 32.48 -8.75 -7.56
N ASN A 931 32.50 -8.37 -6.28
CA ASN A 931 32.40 -9.34 -5.17
C ASN A 931 30.95 -9.73 -4.87
#